data_AF-A0A397FW94-F1
#
_entry.id   AF-A0A397FW94-F1
#
_cell.length_a   1.000
_cell.length_b   1.000
_cell.length_c   1.000
_cell.angle_alpha   90.00
_cell.angle_beta   90.00
_cell.angle_gamma   90.00
#
_symmetry.space_group_name_H-M   'P 1'
#
loop_
_entity.id
_entity.type
_entity.pdbx_description
1 polymer ?
#
loop_
_entity_poly.entity_id
_entity_poly.type
_entity_poly.pdbx_seq_one_letter_code
_entity_poly.pdbx_strand_id
1 'polypeptide(L)'
;MPLGVPVAMSADSQYAVDFLVKSSSGLLFGLASKFEWRQFALTGPTLTIVDTSVGKIMHTFNAADVTLRRKAPDSVVYALESRSRPSSRPLEVSSPSVSRVQKFQAALLAAAAASPPTADADLLTSLLGVAMDIVESHAAVPPSESVATSRVSVEQIQLHLAEMQSMYDLQSSCSNMEELYVHLLDLEAAYCHDPTVDSFCHTVHKLHPVQYAQHTQKRAGPTPILNHPIKSLFAKCPHANCSYTFHMTTAYNLHIKGDSMVCALCHRPVNRQVFKLASFIRQTPSFVMPCVLRNQPVTLVLDMPPMPPDGKLSSYMDEVRQRMRKLAPQGSRAGIQALTLQVRAALQSFFSPSNQLDLVQAMLRQLDFVNKVCPNLSYWATPLVLNAAIIRYHKFMHLVRVKGVTLVPTTDIDLVWHTHQSYNPHEYGKFCRQHMNGNVVDHNDMIGGGDLQVAYADTFILWSQVFNEPYSSHAPAYAAYKEGKAASNNPMYSKEATWRKHSRVPSHDCRFVGVNEAFPLHAVLPFATAVLPDPAAKQVVPNDVRVAVIGTPVMDGRVRLPYSHQNFLMGDGGLAAFTMDELKKQMAALEVSAQTEEIKLRALEAEAPRSEKFYITTAIHYTNGQPHMGHAYENVTSDVIARYHRTYGRDVFFLTGTDEHGQKIAQTAEAQGVTPIALCDKYSGIFQKLAKDLNMSNDHFIRTTSKQHIDFAQFIFGKAEANGDIYKGTYEGWYNVREETFVTENEAQLIDYKDPTTGTPLKKMQESSYFFRMSKYQERLIAHYHANPTFLQPETHRQSILKRLEEPLLDLSASRTTFRHGVPLPNDPDHVMYVWFDALSNYLSGIDGINYPNGALSKYWPASVHVIGKDITWFHCVIWPCILMSAGFPLPTRVFAHGFVNARDGTKMSKSIGNVVDPYDMIHKYGVDSFRYFLVRGAKYGSDMPFSEDEFFNIHNAELNDTLGNLVHRGLTLSVKYAHGHVPDVPAIPCFDVLALKTATEEVCSSRVFGFLHTPPTTLPLLSNDFNNLVPGTPIKNVTKDDILFEKVQCISPIFGL
;
A
#
# COMPACT_ATOMS: atom_id res chain seq x y z
N MET A 1 -14.11 -28.32 8.29
CA MET A 1 -15.31 -28.01 7.47
C MET A 1 -15.34 -26.51 7.25
N PRO A 2 -15.44 -25.99 6.02
CA PRO A 2 -15.56 -24.55 5.82
C PRO A 2 -16.91 -24.06 6.33
N LEU A 3 -16.88 -22.92 7.02
CA LEU A 3 -17.98 -22.26 7.72
C LEU A 3 -19.10 -21.91 6.72
N GLY A 4 -20.27 -22.51 6.93
CA GLY A 4 -21.42 -22.43 6.03
C GLY A 4 -22.00 -21.01 5.94
N VAL A 5 -22.11 -20.53 4.70
CA VAL A 5 -23.12 -19.54 4.29
C VAL A 5 -24.50 -20.06 4.74
N PRO A 6 -25.44 -19.22 5.23
CA PRO A 6 -26.82 -19.65 5.43
C PRO A 6 -27.31 -20.27 4.12
N VAL A 7 -27.65 -21.56 4.18
CA VAL A 7 -28.09 -22.32 3.01
C VAL A 7 -29.44 -21.74 2.58
N ALA A 8 -29.42 -20.85 1.58
CA ALA A 8 -30.57 -20.71 0.71
C ALA A 8 -30.64 -22.00 -0.12
N MET A 9 -31.80 -22.65 -0.16
CA MET A 9 -31.99 -23.82 -1.02
C MET A 9 -31.80 -23.44 -2.51
N SER A 10 -31.57 -24.46 -3.34
CA SER A 10 -30.99 -24.39 -4.69
C SER A 10 -31.65 -23.39 -5.64
N ALA A 11 -30.92 -23.00 -6.68
CA ALA A 11 -31.37 -22.17 -7.79
C ALA A 11 -32.57 -22.73 -8.59
N ASP A 12 -33.15 -23.86 -8.14
CA ASP A 12 -34.20 -24.62 -8.82
C ASP A 12 -35.61 -24.42 -8.19
N SER A 13 -35.73 -23.62 -7.11
CA SER A 13 -37.05 -23.28 -6.54
C SER A 13 -37.80 -22.28 -7.44
N GLN A 14 -39.07 -22.56 -7.73
CA GLN A 14 -39.93 -21.69 -8.55
C GLN A 14 -40.48 -20.48 -7.76
N TYR A 15 -40.54 -20.57 -6.43
CA TYR A 15 -40.96 -19.48 -5.53
C TYR A 15 -40.42 -19.73 -4.11
N ALA A 16 -39.97 -18.68 -3.41
CA ALA A 16 -39.43 -18.72 -2.06
C ALA A 16 -39.79 -17.48 -1.21
N VAL A 17 -40.52 -17.69 -0.12
CA VAL A 17 -41.00 -16.63 0.81
C VAL A 17 -40.59 -16.94 2.25
N ASP A 18 -40.42 -15.90 3.05
CA ASP A 18 -40.07 -16.02 4.47
C ASP A 18 -41.24 -15.65 5.39
N PHE A 19 -41.48 -16.49 6.41
CA PHE A 19 -42.46 -16.21 7.46
C PHE A 19 -41.93 -16.52 8.87
N LEU A 20 -42.54 -15.88 9.87
CA LEU A 20 -42.35 -16.23 11.27
C LEU A 20 -43.23 -17.44 11.62
N VAL A 21 -42.64 -18.53 12.08
CA VAL A 21 -43.36 -19.75 12.46
C VAL A 21 -43.24 -19.97 13.96
N LYS A 22 -44.34 -20.33 14.61
CA LYS A 22 -44.37 -20.60 16.05
C LYS A 22 -43.57 -21.87 16.37
N SER A 23 -42.57 -21.75 17.24
CA SER A 23 -41.70 -22.86 17.63
C SER A 23 -42.34 -23.73 18.72
N SER A 24 -42.12 -25.05 18.65
CA SER A 24 -42.63 -26.04 19.62
C SER A 24 -41.80 -26.13 20.91
N SER A 25 -40.60 -25.53 20.94
CA SER A 25 -39.64 -25.65 22.04
C SER A 25 -40.01 -24.89 23.33
N GLY A 26 -41.01 -24.01 23.31
CA GLY A 26 -41.46 -23.27 24.50
C GLY A 26 -42.29 -24.10 25.50
N LEU A 27 -42.84 -25.25 25.09
CA LEU A 27 -43.74 -26.05 25.93
C LEU A 27 -43.04 -26.83 27.06
N LEU A 28 -41.73 -27.09 26.95
CA LEU A 28 -40.99 -27.89 27.93
C LEU A 28 -40.57 -27.12 29.20
N PHE A 29 -40.61 -25.78 29.20
CA PHE A 29 -40.07 -24.96 30.29
C PHE A 29 -40.95 -23.77 30.74
N GLY A 30 -42.23 -23.73 30.36
CA GLY A 30 -43.16 -22.66 30.80
C GLY A 30 -42.86 -21.26 30.24
N LEU A 31 -42.03 -21.16 29.20
CA LEU A 31 -41.74 -19.90 28.51
C LEU A 31 -42.76 -19.63 27.41
N ALA A 32 -43.10 -18.36 27.19
CA ALA A 32 -44.02 -17.93 26.13
C ALA A 32 -43.59 -18.49 24.75
N SER A 33 -44.57 -18.94 23.97
CA SER A 33 -44.32 -19.49 22.64
C SER A 33 -43.62 -18.47 21.74
N LYS A 34 -42.44 -18.83 21.24
CA LYS A 34 -41.57 -17.95 20.45
C LYS A 34 -41.79 -18.17 18.95
N PHE A 35 -41.94 -17.07 18.19
CA PHE A 35 -41.95 -17.10 16.73
C PHE A 35 -40.53 -16.99 16.18
N GLU A 36 -40.20 -17.80 15.18
CA GLU A 36 -38.88 -17.86 14.57
C GLU A 36 -38.98 -17.89 13.05
N TRP A 37 -38.06 -17.21 12.37
CA TRP A 37 -38.08 -17.11 10.92
C TRP A 37 -37.79 -18.45 10.25
N ARG A 38 -38.59 -18.78 9.23
CA ARG A 38 -38.46 -19.98 8.39
C ARG A 38 -38.68 -19.61 6.93
N GLN A 39 -37.95 -20.28 6.05
CA GLN A 39 -38.11 -20.15 4.61
C GLN A 39 -39.10 -21.21 4.10
N PHE A 40 -40.03 -20.78 3.26
CA PHE A 40 -40.99 -21.61 2.54
C PHE A 40 -40.57 -21.62 1.07
N ALA A 41 -40.20 -22.78 0.54
CA ALA A 41 -39.72 -22.95 -0.82
C ALA A 41 -40.64 -23.90 -1.60
N LEU A 42 -41.05 -23.48 -2.81
CA LEU A 42 -41.85 -24.26 -3.75
C LEU A 42 -40.96 -24.75 -4.90
N THR A 43 -40.89 -26.07 -5.08
CA THR A 43 -40.18 -26.74 -6.18
C THR A 43 -41.17 -27.65 -6.91
N GLY A 44 -41.77 -27.15 -7.99
CA GLY A 44 -42.92 -27.79 -8.63
C GLY A 44 -44.07 -27.97 -7.64
N PRO A 45 -44.65 -29.17 -7.48
CA PRO A 45 -45.76 -29.42 -6.56
C PRO A 45 -45.34 -29.60 -5.09
N THR A 46 -44.06 -29.38 -4.75
CA THR A 46 -43.54 -29.65 -3.39
C THR A 46 -43.29 -28.35 -2.63
N LEU A 47 -43.92 -28.19 -1.46
CA LEU A 47 -43.64 -27.14 -0.49
C LEU A 47 -42.69 -27.66 0.59
N THR A 48 -41.54 -27.01 0.75
CA THR A 48 -40.55 -27.33 1.79
C THR A 48 -40.40 -26.14 2.76
N ILE A 49 -40.47 -26.41 4.07
CA ILE A 49 -40.22 -25.42 5.13
C ILE A 49 -38.86 -25.71 5.76
N VAL A 50 -37.98 -24.70 5.77
CA VAL A 50 -36.57 -24.84 6.14
C VAL A 50 -36.21 -23.88 7.27
N ASP A 51 -35.44 -24.38 8.24
CA ASP A 51 -34.70 -23.55 9.18
C ASP A 51 -33.34 -23.18 8.58
N THR A 52 -33.24 -21.94 8.08
CA THR A 52 -32.05 -21.44 7.40
C THR A 52 -30.86 -21.17 8.33
N SER A 53 -31.08 -21.12 9.65
CA SER A 53 -29.99 -20.91 10.63
C SER A 53 -29.13 -22.16 10.83
N VAL A 54 -29.72 -23.34 10.60
CA VAL A 54 -29.06 -24.66 10.76
C VAL A 54 -29.12 -25.50 9.47
N GLY A 55 -29.71 -24.99 8.40
CA GLY A 55 -29.85 -25.68 7.10
C GLY A 55 -30.73 -26.92 7.14
N LYS A 56 -31.70 -26.99 8.07
CA LYS A 56 -32.50 -28.19 8.33
C LYS A 56 -33.90 -28.08 7.72
N ILE A 57 -34.30 -29.08 6.94
CA ILE A 57 -35.68 -29.24 6.48
C ILE A 57 -36.55 -29.61 7.68
N MET A 58 -37.59 -28.82 7.94
CA MET A 58 -38.53 -29.04 9.03
C MET A 58 -39.75 -29.83 8.58
N HIS A 59 -40.33 -29.43 7.44
CA HIS A 59 -41.53 -30.02 6.90
C HIS A 59 -41.48 -30.03 5.38
N THR A 60 -42.11 -31.05 4.79
CA THR A 60 -42.31 -31.17 3.35
C THR A 60 -43.77 -31.55 3.11
N PHE A 61 -44.43 -30.84 2.22
CA PHE A 61 -45.83 -31.02 1.86
C PHE A 61 -45.99 -31.08 0.34
N ASN A 62 -47.06 -31.72 -0.13
CA ASN A 62 -47.57 -31.46 -1.46
C ASN A 62 -48.33 -30.11 -1.44
N ALA A 63 -48.07 -29.22 -2.41
CA ALA A 63 -48.69 -27.91 -2.51
C ALA A 63 -50.23 -27.99 -2.60
N ALA A 64 -50.76 -29.00 -3.29
CA ALA A 64 -52.21 -29.23 -3.40
C ALA A 64 -52.86 -29.68 -2.08
N ASP A 65 -52.05 -30.20 -1.15
CA ASP A 65 -52.51 -30.69 0.14
C ASP A 65 -52.55 -29.62 1.22
N VAL A 66 -52.02 -28.42 0.98
CA VAL A 66 -51.89 -27.38 2.03
C VAL A 66 -52.76 -26.16 1.79
N THR A 67 -53.30 -25.60 2.86
CA THR A 67 -54.05 -24.34 2.84
C THR A 67 -53.59 -23.43 3.96
N LEU A 68 -53.51 -22.13 3.69
CA LEU A 68 -53.18 -21.11 4.67
C LEU A 68 -54.43 -20.29 5.01
N ARG A 69 -54.89 -20.36 6.27
CA ARG A 69 -56.12 -19.69 6.73
C ARG A 69 -55.81 -18.71 7.85
N ARG A 70 -56.35 -17.48 7.78
CA ARG A 70 -56.20 -16.50 8.88
C ARG A 70 -56.96 -16.97 10.12
N LYS A 71 -56.35 -16.87 11.32
CA LYS A 71 -56.96 -17.35 12.58
C LYS A 71 -58.13 -16.47 13.07
N ALA A 72 -58.07 -15.17 12.81
CA ALA A 72 -59.13 -14.20 13.09
C ALA A 72 -59.03 -13.02 12.11
N PRO A 73 -60.12 -12.27 11.83
CA PRO A 73 -60.14 -11.19 10.83
C PRO A 73 -58.98 -10.19 10.95
N ASP A 74 -58.66 -9.75 12.18
CA ASP A 74 -57.63 -8.74 12.47
C ASP A 74 -56.28 -9.34 12.92
N SER A 75 -56.13 -10.66 12.86
CA SER A 75 -54.91 -11.33 13.30
C SER A 75 -53.85 -11.36 12.21
N VAL A 76 -52.61 -11.05 12.59
CA VAL A 76 -51.42 -11.30 11.77
C VAL A 76 -50.99 -12.78 11.75
N VAL A 77 -51.73 -13.66 12.44
CA VAL A 77 -51.43 -15.10 12.56
C VAL A 77 -52.37 -15.94 11.68
N TYR A 78 -51.78 -16.86 10.93
CA TYR A 78 -52.40 -17.79 10.00
C TYR A 78 -52.09 -19.23 10.42
N ALA A 79 -52.99 -20.16 10.12
CA ALA A 79 -52.83 -21.59 10.29
C ALA A 79 -52.52 -22.23 8.92
N LEU A 80 -51.39 -22.92 8.82
CA LEU A 80 -51.05 -23.77 7.69
C LEU A 80 -51.51 -25.20 7.99
N GLU A 81 -52.52 -25.65 7.26
CA GLU A 81 -53.19 -26.95 7.44
C GLU A 81 -52.90 -27.88 6.27
N SER A 82 -52.77 -29.19 6.55
CA SER A 82 -52.58 -30.23 5.53
C SER A 82 -53.81 -31.14 5.45
N ARG A 83 -54.42 -31.22 4.27
CA ARG A 83 -55.60 -32.05 3.96
C ARG A 83 -55.33 -33.54 4.09
N SER A 84 -54.11 -33.98 3.79
CA SER A 84 -53.66 -35.38 3.94
C SER A 84 -53.25 -35.74 5.37
N ARG A 85 -53.14 -34.76 6.29
CA ARG A 85 -52.85 -34.96 7.73
C ARG A 85 -53.76 -34.13 8.65
N PRO A 86 -55.09 -34.32 8.60
CA PRO A 86 -56.04 -33.50 9.35
C PRO A 86 -55.95 -33.66 10.88
N SER A 87 -55.32 -34.74 11.38
CA SER A 87 -55.08 -34.96 12.81
C SER A 87 -53.81 -34.27 13.35
N SER A 88 -52.99 -33.65 12.49
CA SER A 88 -51.79 -32.93 12.89
C SER A 88 -52.11 -31.49 13.31
N ARG A 89 -51.49 -30.99 14.39
CA ARG A 89 -51.66 -29.59 14.81
C ARG A 89 -51.19 -28.66 13.69
N PRO A 90 -51.99 -27.66 13.28
CA PRO A 90 -51.58 -26.74 12.24
C PRO A 90 -50.35 -25.92 12.65
N LEU A 91 -49.51 -25.60 11.67
CA LEU A 91 -48.38 -24.69 11.87
C LEU A 91 -48.91 -23.25 11.96
N GLU A 92 -48.60 -22.56 13.06
CA GLU A 92 -48.94 -21.15 13.20
C GLU A 92 -47.87 -20.27 12.55
N VAL A 93 -48.29 -19.52 11.53
CA VAL A 93 -47.46 -18.65 10.69
C VAL A 93 -47.88 -17.20 10.92
N SER A 94 -46.96 -16.32 11.25
CA SER A 94 -47.20 -14.89 11.46
C SER A 94 -46.66 -14.08 10.29
N SER A 95 -47.51 -13.23 9.73
CA SER A 95 -47.15 -12.25 8.70
C SER A 95 -47.97 -10.97 8.89
N PRO A 96 -47.33 -9.83 9.21
CA PRO A 96 -48.02 -8.55 9.34
C PRO A 96 -48.37 -7.93 7.98
N SER A 97 -47.67 -8.31 6.89
CA SER A 97 -48.08 -7.96 5.53
C SER A 97 -49.18 -8.89 5.02
N VAL A 98 -50.27 -8.29 4.56
CA VAL A 98 -51.41 -8.98 3.92
C VAL A 98 -51.05 -9.33 2.49
N SER A 99 -50.42 -8.39 1.78
CA SER A 99 -49.99 -8.57 0.40
C SER A 99 -49.02 -9.75 0.24
N ARG A 100 -48.07 -9.91 1.16
CA ARG A 100 -47.16 -11.07 1.18
C ARG A 100 -47.90 -12.40 1.28
N VAL A 101 -48.92 -12.46 2.13
CA VAL A 101 -49.71 -13.69 2.33
C VAL A 101 -50.53 -14.03 1.10
N GLN A 102 -51.15 -13.03 0.47
CA GLN A 102 -51.93 -13.22 -0.76
C GLN A 102 -51.06 -13.73 -1.90
N LYS A 103 -49.85 -13.17 -2.08
CA LYS A 103 -48.88 -13.64 -3.08
C LYS A 103 -48.49 -15.10 -2.85
N PHE A 104 -48.22 -15.49 -1.60
CA PHE A 104 -47.90 -16.88 -1.27
C PHE A 104 -49.09 -17.83 -1.52
N GLN A 105 -50.31 -17.43 -1.19
CA GLN A 105 -51.52 -18.22 -1.48
C GLN A 105 -51.72 -18.42 -2.99
N ALA A 106 -51.49 -17.38 -3.81
CA ALA A 106 -51.54 -17.49 -5.26
C ALA A 106 -50.46 -18.45 -5.80
N ALA A 107 -49.23 -18.35 -5.29
CA ALA A 107 -48.13 -19.25 -5.66
C ALA A 107 -48.42 -20.72 -5.28
N LEU A 108 -49.03 -20.97 -4.12
CA LEU A 108 -49.47 -22.31 -3.71
C LEU A 108 -50.52 -22.89 -4.68
N LEU A 109 -51.49 -22.09 -5.10
CA LEU A 109 -52.53 -22.51 -6.05
C LEU A 109 -51.94 -22.83 -7.43
N ALA A 110 -51.02 -22.00 -7.92
CA ALA A 110 -50.32 -22.24 -9.19
C ALA A 110 -49.49 -23.53 -9.15
N ALA A 111 -48.72 -23.73 -8.08
CA ALA A 111 -47.93 -24.94 -7.86
C ALA A 111 -48.79 -26.21 -7.77
N ALA A 112 -49.96 -26.12 -7.11
CA ALA A 112 -50.92 -27.22 -7.02
C ALA A 112 -51.54 -27.61 -8.39
N ALA A 113 -51.70 -26.64 -9.29
CA ALA A 113 -52.22 -26.87 -10.64
C ALA A 113 -51.17 -27.40 -11.64
N ALA A 114 -49.92 -27.65 -11.19
CA ALA A 114 -48.77 -27.98 -12.04
C ALA A 114 -48.59 -27.04 -13.24
N SER A 115 -49.15 -25.82 -13.14
CA SER A 115 -49.05 -24.80 -14.16
C SER A 115 -47.85 -23.93 -13.83
N PRO A 116 -46.97 -23.61 -14.79
CA PRO A 116 -45.93 -22.62 -14.55
C PRO A 116 -46.61 -21.31 -14.11
N PRO A 117 -46.11 -20.64 -13.05
CA PRO A 117 -46.66 -19.35 -12.64
C PRO A 117 -46.67 -18.41 -13.86
N THR A 118 -47.83 -17.80 -14.14
CA THR A 118 -47.98 -16.86 -15.26
C THR A 118 -46.99 -15.70 -15.08
N ALA A 119 -46.04 -15.59 -15.99
CA ALA A 119 -44.89 -14.69 -15.92
C ALA A 119 -45.17 -13.22 -16.26
N ASP A 120 -46.41 -12.75 -16.13
CA ASP A 120 -46.82 -11.39 -16.52
C ASP A 120 -47.34 -10.57 -15.33
N ALA A 121 -46.65 -10.63 -14.19
CA ALA A 121 -46.76 -9.52 -13.24
C ALA A 121 -45.84 -8.41 -13.75
N ASP A 122 -46.41 -7.25 -14.10
CA ASP A 122 -45.65 -6.04 -14.43
C ASP A 122 -44.53 -5.88 -13.40
N LEU A 123 -43.33 -5.77 -13.93
CA LEU A 123 -42.07 -5.70 -13.25
C LEU A 123 -42.06 -4.63 -12.15
N LEU A 124 -42.68 -3.47 -12.39
CA LEU A 124 -42.87 -2.43 -11.38
C LEU A 124 -43.72 -2.93 -10.19
N THR A 125 -44.76 -3.72 -10.45
CA THR A 125 -45.60 -4.35 -9.41
C THR A 125 -44.81 -5.31 -8.52
N SER A 126 -43.83 -6.02 -9.10
CA SER A 126 -42.91 -6.88 -8.35
C SER A 126 -41.96 -6.05 -7.47
N LEU A 127 -41.42 -4.94 -7.97
CA LEU A 127 -40.54 -4.02 -7.23
C LEU A 127 -41.22 -3.29 -6.07
N LEU A 128 -42.47 -2.90 -6.27
CA LEU A 128 -43.26 -2.20 -5.26
C LEU A 128 -43.71 -3.13 -4.12
N GLY A 129 -43.66 -4.44 -4.32
CA GLY A 129 -44.05 -5.45 -3.34
C GLY A 129 -43.33 -5.30 -1.99
N VAL A 130 -42.02 -5.05 -2.00
CA VAL A 130 -41.24 -4.92 -0.76
C VAL A 130 -41.55 -3.60 -0.04
N ALA A 131 -41.75 -2.51 -0.78
CA ALA A 131 -42.19 -1.24 -0.21
C ALA A 131 -43.57 -1.37 0.45
N MET A 132 -44.49 -2.06 -0.23
CA MET A 132 -45.82 -2.37 0.29
C MET A 132 -45.75 -3.20 1.57
N ASP A 133 -44.93 -4.25 1.58
CA ASP A 133 -44.72 -5.09 2.77
C ASP A 133 -44.22 -4.27 3.97
N ILE A 134 -43.30 -3.33 3.77
CA ILE A 134 -42.78 -2.45 4.82
C ILE A 134 -43.89 -1.56 5.39
N VAL A 135 -44.67 -0.93 4.50
CA VAL A 135 -45.76 -0.01 4.90
C VAL A 135 -46.87 -0.75 5.63
N GLU A 136 -47.32 -1.89 5.10
CA GLU A 136 -48.33 -2.74 5.75
C GLU A 136 -47.84 -3.27 7.10
N SER A 137 -46.58 -3.73 7.16
CA SER A 137 -46.02 -4.26 8.40
C SER A 137 -45.90 -3.19 9.48
N HIS A 138 -45.53 -1.96 9.09
CA HIS A 138 -45.48 -0.83 10.02
C HIS A 138 -46.86 -0.45 10.54
N ALA A 139 -47.88 -0.44 9.68
CA ALA A 139 -49.27 -0.15 10.07
C ALA A 139 -49.88 -1.22 11.00
N ALA A 140 -49.44 -2.48 10.90
CA ALA A 140 -49.95 -3.59 11.70
C ALA A 140 -49.35 -3.70 13.12
N VAL A 141 -48.27 -2.98 13.43
CA VAL A 141 -47.62 -3.00 14.75
C VAL A 141 -48.29 -1.98 15.67
N PRO A 142 -48.83 -2.38 16.84
CA PRO A 142 -49.36 -1.44 17.83
C PRO A 142 -48.25 -0.47 18.28
N PRO A 143 -48.56 0.81 18.52
CA PRO A 143 -47.56 1.78 18.96
C PRO A 143 -47.10 1.45 20.38
N SER A 144 -46.07 0.63 20.53
CA SER A 144 -45.38 0.40 21.80
C SER A 144 -43.88 0.64 21.65
N GLU A 145 -43.39 1.61 22.42
CA GLU A 145 -42.05 2.24 22.43
C GLU A 145 -41.66 2.91 21.09
N SER A 146 -42.09 4.16 20.95
CA SER A 146 -42.11 4.93 19.71
C SER A 146 -40.72 5.24 19.15
N VAL A 147 -40.45 4.70 17.96
CA VAL A 147 -39.44 5.24 17.05
C VAL A 147 -39.80 6.71 16.78
N ALA A 148 -38.86 7.62 17.03
CA ALA A 148 -39.07 9.05 16.82
C ALA A 148 -39.21 9.36 15.32
N THR A 149 -40.26 10.07 14.95
CA THR A 149 -40.56 10.42 13.56
C THR A 149 -40.18 11.87 13.27
N SER A 150 -39.51 12.10 12.14
CA SER A 150 -39.28 13.45 11.60
C SER A 150 -40.52 13.99 10.88
N ARG A 151 -40.47 15.26 10.46
CA ARG A 151 -41.48 15.91 9.62
C ARG A 151 -41.21 15.79 8.13
N VAL A 152 -40.26 14.93 7.73
CA VAL A 152 -39.93 14.74 6.32
C VAL A 152 -41.11 14.11 5.61
N SER A 153 -41.58 14.74 4.53
CA SER A 153 -42.72 14.27 3.75
C SER A 153 -42.31 13.75 2.38
N VAL A 154 -43.22 13.01 1.73
CA VAL A 154 -43.01 12.49 0.36
C VAL A 154 -42.75 13.64 -0.62
N GLU A 155 -43.50 14.73 -0.51
CA GLU A 155 -43.38 15.91 -1.38
C GLU A 155 -41.99 16.56 -1.26
N GLN A 156 -41.44 16.63 -0.05
CA GLN A 156 -40.11 17.18 0.18
C GLN A 156 -39.01 16.33 -0.47
N ILE A 157 -39.14 15.01 -0.40
CA ILE A 157 -38.17 14.10 -1.04
C ILE A 157 -38.31 14.19 -2.58
N GLN A 158 -39.53 14.29 -3.11
CA GLN A 158 -39.74 14.46 -4.55
C GLN A 158 -39.14 15.77 -5.09
N LEU A 159 -39.21 16.87 -4.33
CA LEU A 159 -38.53 18.12 -4.68
C LEU A 159 -37.00 17.95 -4.70
N HIS A 160 -36.44 17.26 -3.71
CA HIS A 160 -35.01 16.98 -3.68
C HIS A 160 -34.56 16.07 -4.83
N LEU A 161 -35.39 15.08 -5.19
CA LEU A 161 -35.18 14.23 -6.37
C LEU A 161 -35.20 15.03 -7.68
N ALA A 162 -36.05 16.06 -7.80
CA ALA A 162 -36.08 16.95 -8.96
C ALA A 162 -34.81 17.82 -9.06
N GLU A 163 -34.28 18.28 -7.93
CA GLU A 163 -32.99 18.97 -7.86
C GLU A 163 -31.84 18.04 -8.30
N MET A 164 -31.82 16.79 -7.82
CA MET A 164 -30.86 15.78 -8.25
C MET A 164 -30.94 15.51 -9.76
N GLN A 165 -32.15 15.43 -10.33
CA GLN A 165 -32.34 15.24 -11.76
C GLN A 165 -31.75 16.39 -12.57
N SER A 166 -31.96 17.64 -12.15
CA SER A 166 -31.37 18.82 -12.81
C SER A 166 -29.84 18.74 -12.85
N MET A 167 -29.21 18.29 -11.76
CA MET A 167 -27.76 18.10 -11.71
C MET A 167 -27.29 16.91 -12.54
N TYR A 168 -28.06 15.83 -12.59
CA TYR A 168 -27.82 14.68 -13.46
C TYR A 168 -27.87 15.09 -14.94
N ASP A 169 -28.83 15.93 -15.31
CA ASP A 169 -28.98 16.46 -16.67
C ASP A 169 -27.82 17.40 -17.03
N LEU A 170 -27.44 18.32 -16.14
CA LEU A 170 -26.25 19.17 -16.32
C LEU A 170 -24.99 18.33 -16.52
N GLN A 171 -24.82 17.29 -15.69
CA GLN A 171 -23.72 16.35 -15.79
C GLN A 171 -23.70 15.69 -17.17
N SER A 172 -24.85 15.23 -17.66
CA SER A 172 -24.98 14.60 -18.99
C SER A 172 -24.72 15.55 -20.16
N SER A 173 -24.96 16.85 -19.99
CA SER A 173 -24.68 17.85 -21.02
C SER A 173 -23.20 18.23 -21.17
N CYS A 174 -22.38 17.93 -20.17
CA CYS A 174 -20.95 18.25 -20.20
C CYS A 174 -20.19 17.25 -21.09
N SER A 175 -19.35 17.77 -21.99
CA SER A 175 -18.52 16.96 -22.88
C SER A 175 -17.39 16.23 -22.15
N ASN A 176 -16.93 16.76 -21.02
CA ASN A 176 -15.84 16.21 -20.21
C ASN A 176 -15.88 16.71 -18.75
N MET A 177 -15.02 16.14 -17.90
CA MET A 177 -14.93 16.49 -16.48
C MET A 177 -14.41 17.90 -16.20
N GLU A 178 -13.60 18.49 -17.09
CA GLU A 178 -13.08 19.84 -16.90
C GLU A 178 -14.21 20.85 -17.05
N GLU A 179 -15.10 20.63 -18.03
CA GLU A 179 -16.32 21.43 -18.23
C GLU A 179 -17.27 21.34 -17.03
N LEU A 180 -17.57 20.12 -16.55
CA LEU A 180 -18.36 19.94 -15.32
C LEU A 180 -17.70 20.64 -14.13
N TYR A 181 -16.38 20.52 -13.99
CA TYR A 181 -15.62 21.17 -12.93
C TYR A 181 -15.74 22.71 -13.00
N VAL A 182 -15.77 23.31 -14.19
CA VAL A 182 -16.04 24.75 -14.35
C VAL A 182 -17.42 25.12 -13.81
N HIS A 183 -18.45 24.37 -14.19
CA HIS A 183 -19.81 24.61 -13.71
C HIS A 183 -19.89 24.53 -12.18
N LEU A 184 -19.22 23.54 -11.57
CA LEU A 184 -19.16 23.41 -10.11
C LEU A 184 -18.38 24.57 -9.46
N LEU A 185 -17.30 25.07 -10.07
CA LEU A 185 -16.59 26.26 -9.62
C LEU A 185 -17.46 27.52 -9.71
N ASP A 186 -18.32 27.62 -10.74
CA ASP A 186 -19.24 28.74 -10.90
C ASP A 186 -20.34 28.72 -9.84
N LEU A 187 -20.90 27.56 -9.56
CA LEU A 187 -21.88 27.36 -8.48
C LEU A 187 -21.27 27.69 -7.11
N GLU A 188 -20.03 27.26 -6.86
CA GLU A 188 -19.31 27.59 -5.62
C GLU A 188 -19.03 29.09 -5.51
N ALA A 189 -18.55 29.72 -6.59
CA ALA A 189 -18.26 31.15 -6.59
C ALA A 189 -19.53 32.01 -6.41
N ALA A 190 -20.65 31.63 -7.05
CA ALA A 190 -21.93 32.30 -6.88
C ALA A 190 -22.45 32.19 -5.44
N TYR A 191 -22.35 31.01 -4.83
CA TYR A 191 -22.75 30.79 -3.44
C TYR A 191 -21.86 31.54 -2.43
N CYS A 192 -20.55 31.60 -2.67
CA CYS A 192 -19.62 32.39 -1.85
C CYS A 192 -19.87 33.90 -1.98
N HIS A 193 -20.40 34.36 -3.11
CA HIS A 193 -20.79 35.76 -3.32
C HIS A 193 -22.12 36.11 -2.64
N ASP A 194 -23.14 35.26 -2.83
CA ASP A 194 -24.46 35.40 -2.21
C ASP A 194 -24.91 34.07 -1.58
N PRO A 195 -24.70 33.90 -0.26
CA PRO A 195 -25.08 32.68 0.45
C PRO A 195 -26.60 32.46 0.58
N THR A 196 -27.44 33.35 0.05
CA THR A 196 -28.90 33.20 0.01
C THR A 196 -29.39 32.51 -1.26
N VAL A 197 -28.51 32.34 -2.25
CA VAL A 197 -28.81 31.61 -3.48
C VAL A 197 -29.00 30.12 -3.19
N ASP A 198 -30.25 29.67 -3.30
CA ASP A 198 -30.59 28.25 -3.22
C ASP A 198 -30.11 27.56 -4.51
N SER A 199 -29.02 26.81 -4.38
CA SER A 199 -28.29 26.15 -5.46
C SER A 199 -27.81 24.79 -4.98
N PHE A 200 -27.39 23.93 -5.91
CA PHE A 200 -26.81 22.64 -5.56
C PHE A 200 -25.64 22.76 -4.56
N CYS A 201 -24.81 23.80 -4.69
CA CYS A 201 -23.74 24.12 -3.74
C CYS A 201 -24.28 24.40 -2.32
N HIS A 202 -25.36 25.19 -2.22
CA HIS A 202 -26.03 25.45 -0.95
C HIS A 202 -26.64 24.18 -0.35
N THR A 203 -27.30 23.36 -1.18
CA THR A 203 -27.84 22.05 -0.80
C THR A 203 -26.75 21.15 -0.23
N VAL A 204 -25.62 20.99 -0.92
CA VAL A 204 -24.48 20.20 -0.45
C VAL A 204 -23.90 20.76 0.85
N HIS A 205 -23.77 22.09 0.99
CA HIS A 205 -23.30 22.68 2.25
C HIS A 205 -24.24 22.35 3.42
N LYS A 206 -25.57 22.36 3.20
CA LYS A 206 -26.57 21.99 4.21
C LYS A 206 -26.49 20.51 4.64
N LEU A 207 -25.97 19.62 3.79
CA LEU A 207 -25.71 18.21 4.13
C LEU A 207 -24.59 18.03 5.17
N HIS A 208 -23.77 19.07 5.38
CA HIS A 208 -22.73 19.12 6.41
C HIS A 208 -23.14 20.06 7.56
N PRO A 209 -24.16 19.70 8.38
CA PRO A 209 -24.82 20.61 9.31
C PRO A 209 -23.89 21.21 10.37
N VAL A 210 -22.80 20.54 10.75
CA VAL A 210 -21.83 21.06 11.71
C VAL A 210 -21.06 22.23 11.12
N GLN A 211 -20.48 22.05 9.92
CA GLN A 211 -19.72 23.05 9.19
C GLN A 211 -20.66 24.17 8.72
N TYR A 212 -21.86 23.83 8.25
CA TYR A 212 -22.90 24.79 7.89
C TYR A 212 -23.28 25.70 9.07
N ALA A 213 -23.52 25.13 10.26
CA ALA A 213 -23.81 25.90 11.45
C ALA A 213 -22.63 26.79 11.87
N GLN A 214 -21.39 26.29 11.83
CA GLN A 214 -20.19 27.08 12.13
C GLN A 214 -20.02 28.27 11.17
N HIS A 215 -20.30 28.07 9.88
CA HIS A 215 -20.21 29.11 8.87
C HIS A 215 -21.38 30.12 8.96
N THR A 216 -22.57 29.68 9.33
CA THR A 216 -23.77 30.54 9.41
C THR A 216 -23.96 31.24 10.76
N GLN A 217 -23.50 30.68 11.89
CA GLN A 217 -23.61 31.30 13.23
C GLN A 217 -22.66 32.49 13.43
N LYS A 218 -21.59 32.62 12.62
CA LYS A 218 -20.71 33.81 12.59
C LYS A 218 -21.38 35.07 11.99
N ARG A 219 -22.70 35.05 11.76
CA ARG A 219 -23.54 36.18 11.31
C ARG A 219 -23.62 37.39 12.26
N ALA A 220 -23.00 37.36 13.44
CA ALA A 220 -22.98 38.52 14.35
C ALA A 220 -21.89 39.57 14.01
N GLY A 221 -21.14 39.42 12.92
CA GLY A 221 -20.18 40.40 12.41
C GLY A 221 -19.94 40.27 10.88
N PRO A 222 -19.21 41.21 10.26
CA PRO A 222 -19.09 41.32 8.79
C PRO A 222 -18.04 40.34 8.24
N THR A 223 -18.24 39.04 8.41
CA THR A 223 -17.32 38.05 7.82
C THR A 223 -18.09 36.99 7.03
N PRO A 224 -18.03 37.02 5.69
CA PRO A 224 -18.72 36.06 4.84
C PRO A 224 -18.30 34.61 5.05
N ILE A 225 -19.25 33.73 4.75
CA ILE A 225 -19.09 32.29 4.54
C ILE A 225 -18.12 32.14 3.37
N LEU A 226 -16.87 31.72 3.62
CA LEU A 226 -15.85 31.46 2.59
C LEU A 226 -15.43 32.71 1.78
N ASN A 227 -14.61 33.59 2.37
CA ASN A 227 -14.15 34.85 1.75
C ASN A 227 -13.47 34.72 0.37
N HIS A 228 -13.06 33.53 -0.06
CA HIS A 228 -12.33 33.31 -1.29
C HIS A 228 -12.84 32.05 -2.00
N PRO A 229 -13.61 32.20 -3.09
CA PRO A 229 -14.02 31.08 -3.92
C PRO A 229 -12.83 30.22 -4.34
N ILE A 230 -13.00 28.91 -4.36
CA ILE A 230 -12.01 27.96 -4.89
C ILE A 230 -11.61 28.35 -6.31
N LYS A 231 -12.59 28.83 -7.10
CA LYS A 231 -12.36 29.38 -8.45
C LYS A 231 -11.28 30.45 -8.46
N SER A 232 -11.27 31.34 -7.46
CA SER A 232 -10.28 32.41 -7.34
C SER A 232 -8.92 31.91 -6.82
N LEU A 233 -8.93 30.89 -5.96
CA LEU A 233 -7.72 30.32 -5.36
C LEU A 233 -6.86 29.63 -6.41
N PHE A 234 -7.45 28.83 -7.31
CA PHE A 234 -6.72 28.10 -8.36
C PHE A 234 -6.56 28.89 -9.66
N ALA A 235 -7.00 30.15 -9.73
CA ALA A 235 -6.86 30.97 -10.94
C ALA A 235 -5.45 31.52 -11.16
N LYS A 236 -4.65 31.68 -10.09
CA LYS A 236 -3.33 32.34 -10.14
C LYS A 236 -2.30 31.62 -9.29
N CYS A 237 -1.02 31.80 -9.64
CA CYS A 237 0.10 31.27 -8.87
C CYS A 237 0.04 31.71 -7.40
N PRO A 238 0.16 30.78 -6.43
CA PRO A 238 0.07 31.10 -5.00
C PRO A 238 1.34 31.77 -4.44
N HIS A 239 2.43 31.81 -5.22
CA HIS A 239 3.67 32.47 -4.81
C HIS A 239 3.54 33.98 -4.89
N ALA A 240 3.98 34.67 -3.83
CA ALA A 240 4.00 36.12 -3.78
C ALA A 240 4.79 36.71 -4.97
N ASN A 241 4.32 37.84 -5.51
CA ASN A 241 4.89 38.55 -6.66
C ASN A 241 4.88 37.77 -7.99
N CYS A 242 4.12 36.68 -8.09
CA CYS A 242 3.87 35.98 -9.35
C CYS A 242 2.45 36.29 -9.86
N SER A 243 2.34 36.80 -11.09
CA SER A 243 1.06 37.13 -11.73
C SER A 243 0.55 36.05 -12.69
N TYR A 244 1.21 34.88 -12.74
CA TYR A 244 0.84 33.81 -13.66
C TYR A 244 -0.56 33.29 -13.39
N THR A 245 -1.40 33.25 -14.44
CA THR A 245 -2.76 32.72 -14.41
C THR A 245 -2.78 31.31 -14.96
N PHE A 246 -3.48 30.41 -14.28
CA PHE A 246 -3.62 29.02 -14.70
C PHE A 246 -4.75 28.85 -15.70
N HIS A 247 -4.56 27.96 -16.68
CA HIS A 247 -5.67 27.47 -17.49
C HIS A 247 -6.58 26.58 -16.63
N MET A 248 -7.84 26.43 -17.02
CA MET A 248 -8.83 25.67 -16.25
C MET A 248 -8.45 24.19 -16.10
N THR A 249 -7.90 23.58 -17.15
CA THR A 249 -7.30 22.23 -17.12
C THR A 249 -6.24 22.09 -16.04
N THR A 250 -5.41 23.12 -15.88
CA THR A 250 -4.37 23.15 -14.83
C THR A 250 -4.99 23.25 -13.44
N ALA A 251 -6.03 24.06 -13.27
CA ALA A 251 -6.77 24.16 -12.01
C ALA A 251 -7.42 22.81 -11.63
N TYR A 252 -8.03 22.11 -12.59
CA TYR A 252 -8.59 20.78 -12.40
C TYR A 252 -7.52 19.76 -11.97
N ASN A 253 -6.38 19.71 -12.66
CA ASN A 253 -5.29 18.78 -12.31
C ASN A 253 -4.68 19.08 -10.92
N LEU A 254 -4.47 20.36 -10.58
CA LEU A 254 -3.94 20.77 -9.27
C LEU A 254 -4.93 20.54 -8.11
N HIS A 255 -6.23 20.74 -8.36
CA HIS A 255 -7.26 20.70 -7.33
C HIS A 255 -7.86 19.30 -7.16
N ILE A 256 -8.24 18.66 -8.27
CA ILE A 256 -8.95 17.38 -8.28
C ILE A 256 -7.98 16.20 -8.34
N LYS A 257 -7.00 16.21 -9.25
CA LYS A 257 -6.02 15.10 -9.37
C LYS A 257 -4.89 15.16 -8.34
N GLY A 258 -4.66 16.34 -7.75
CA GLY A 258 -3.58 16.54 -6.79
C GLY A 258 -2.19 16.60 -7.45
N ASP A 259 -2.14 16.84 -8.75
CA ASP A 259 -0.89 16.94 -9.50
C ASP A 259 0.00 18.06 -8.96
N SER A 260 1.29 17.96 -9.25
CA SER A 260 2.27 18.99 -8.97
C SER A 260 2.84 19.51 -10.27
N MET A 261 3.06 20.82 -10.35
CA MET A 261 3.69 21.46 -11.50
C MET A 261 4.71 22.51 -11.07
N VAL A 262 5.46 23.03 -12.03
CA VAL A 262 6.31 24.21 -11.85
C VAL A 262 5.66 25.40 -12.55
N CYS A 263 5.51 26.52 -11.87
CA CYS A 263 4.95 27.73 -12.46
C CYS A 263 5.85 28.24 -13.60
N ALA A 264 5.28 28.49 -14.78
CA ALA A 264 6.03 28.93 -15.95
C ALA A 264 6.68 30.33 -15.81
N LEU A 265 6.15 31.19 -14.92
CA LEU A 265 6.67 32.54 -14.72
C LEU A 265 7.72 32.63 -13.61
N CYS A 266 7.45 32.06 -12.44
CA CYS A 266 8.36 32.17 -11.28
C CYS A 266 9.25 30.95 -11.07
N HIS A 267 9.08 29.88 -11.86
CA HIS A 267 9.82 28.62 -11.78
C HIS A 267 9.77 27.94 -10.39
N ARG A 268 8.74 28.24 -9.59
CA ARG A 268 8.52 27.62 -8.28
C ARG A 268 7.50 26.50 -8.34
N PRO A 269 7.60 25.49 -7.45
CA PRO A 269 6.64 24.40 -7.39
C PRO A 269 5.26 24.91 -6.96
N VAL A 270 4.22 24.36 -7.59
CA VAL A 270 2.81 24.63 -7.31
C VAL A 270 2.10 23.29 -7.18
N ASN A 271 1.46 23.09 -6.04
CA ASN A 271 0.60 21.94 -5.74
C ASN A 271 -0.43 22.35 -4.69
N ARG A 272 -1.36 21.45 -4.37
CA ARG A 272 -2.44 21.69 -3.39
C ARG A 272 -1.94 22.17 -2.02
N GLN A 273 -0.82 21.66 -1.52
CA GLN A 273 -0.25 22.11 -0.24
C GLN A 273 0.23 23.55 -0.29
N VAL A 274 0.82 23.99 -1.42
CA VAL A 274 1.24 25.38 -1.61
C VAL A 274 0.03 26.33 -1.57
N PHE A 275 -1.11 25.97 -2.19
CA PHE A 275 -2.33 26.78 -2.11
C PHE A 275 -2.89 26.85 -0.68
N LYS A 276 -2.92 25.73 0.05
CA LYS A 276 -3.35 25.70 1.46
C LYS A 276 -2.48 26.60 2.33
N LEU A 277 -1.17 26.53 2.15
CA LEU A 277 -0.23 27.35 2.89
C LEU A 277 -0.36 28.85 2.54
N ALA A 278 -0.59 29.19 1.27
CA ALA A 278 -0.83 30.57 0.84
C ALA A 278 -2.12 31.15 1.46
N SER A 279 -3.16 30.32 1.56
CA SER A 279 -4.42 30.68 2.22
C SER A 279 -4.20 30.94 3.72
N PHE A 280 -3.45 30.08 4.41
CA PHE A 280 -3.11 30.27 5.82
C PHE A 280 -2.37 31.58 6.06
N ILE A 281 -1.32 31.86 5.27
CA ILE A 281 -0.51 33.09 5.39
C ILE A 281 -1.38 34.35 5.22
N ARG A 282 -2.34 34.31 4.29
CA ARG A 282 -3.26 35.43 4.05
C ARG A 282 -4.24 35.65 5.20
N GLN A 283 -4.80 34.56 5.74
CA GLN A 283 -5.81 34.62 6.81
C GLN A 283 -5.21 34.90 8.18
N THR A 284 -3.94 34.59 8.39
CA THR A 284 -3.27 34.74 9.68
C THR A 284 -1.88 35.36 9.49
N PRO A 285 -1.80 36.65 9.13
CA PRO A 285 -0.54 37.31 8.82
C PRO A 285 0.35 37.55 10.05
N SER A 286 -0.24 37.67 11.24
CA SER A 286 0.49 37.85 12.49
C SER A 286 -0.32 37.37 13.72
N PHE A 287 0.39 37.19 14.83
CA PHE A 287 -0.18 36.92 16.14
C PHE A 287 0.26 37.99 17.14
N VAL A 288 -0.67 38.50 17.94
CA VAL A 288 -0.44 39.56 18.92
C VAL A 288 -0.79 39.04 20.31
N MET A 289 0.14 39.18 21.27
CA MET A 289 -0.03 38.73 22.66
C MET A 289 0.43 39.81 23.65
N PRO A 290 -0.49 40.51 24.35
CA PRO A 290 -0.12 41.40 25.44
C PRO A 290 0.39 40.60 26.64
N CYS A 291 1.50 41.02 27.24
CA CYS A 291 2.08 40.41 28.43
C CYS A 291 2.76 41.46 29.33
N VAL A 292 3.25 41.04 30.49
CA VAL A 292 4.00 41.90 31.40
C VAL A 292 5.42 41.34 31.55
N LEU A 293 6.43 42.15 31.29
CA LEU A 293 7.84 41.82 31.48
C LEU A 293 8.46 42.84 32.44
N ARG A 294 9.02 42.38 33.56
CA ARG A 294 9.64 43.24 34.59
C ARG A 294 8.75 44.42 35.03
N ASN A 295 7.47 44.14 35.32
CA ASN A 295 6.44 45.12 35.72
C ASN A 295 6.12 46.21 34.68
N GLN A 296 6.51 46.03 33.42
CA GLN A 296 6.12 46.89 32.30
C GLN A 296 5.22 46.11 31.33
N PRO A 297 4.12 46.70 30.83
CA PRO A 297 3.30 46.10 29.78
C PRO A 297 4.08 46.03 28.48
N VAL A 298 4.12 44.86 27.86
CA VAL A 298 4.80 44.60 26.58
C VAL A 298 3.86 43.80 25.67
N THR A 299 3.74 44.22 24.41
CA THR A 299 2.98 43.49 23.41
C THR A 299 3.93 42.71 22.51
N LEU A 300 3.80 41.39 22.51
CA LEU A 300 4.52 40.52 21.60
C LEU A 300 3.79 40.47 20.26
N VAL A 301 4.51 40.70 19.17
CA VAL A 301 3.99 40.56 17.80
C VAL A 301 4.85 39.54 17.07
N LEU A 302 4.23 38.45 16.61
CA LEU A 302 4.85 37.47 15.75
C LEU A 302 4.30 37.64 14.33
N ASP A 303 5.09 38.24 13.45
CA ASP A 303 4.77 38.27 12.02
C ASP A 303 5.04 36.90 11.40
N MET A 304 4.02 36.32 10.76
CA MET A 304 4.14 35.04 10.10
C MET A 304 5.01 35.16 8.85
N PRO A 305 5.84 34.16 8.55
CA PRO A 305 6.73 34.25 7.40
C PRO A 305 5.98 34.24 6.07
N PRO A 306 6.61 34.75 5.00
CA PRO A 306 6.08 34.59 3.65
C PRO A 306 6.19 33.12 3.18
N MET A 307 5.57 32.83 2.04
CA MET A 307 5.68 31.51 1.38
C MET A 307 7.15 31.17 1.09
N PRO A 308 7.67 30.00 1.52
CA PRO A 308 9.03 29.60 1.20
C PRO A 308 9.19 29.30 -0.30
N PRO A 309 10.38 29.50 -0.90
CA PRO A 309 10.59 29.29 -2.33
C PRO A 309 10.29 27.87 -2.81
N ASP A 310 10.50 26.87 -1.94
CA ASP A 310 10.23 25.45 -2.20
C ASP A 310 8.77 25.06 -1.98
N GLY A 311 7.93 25.97 -1.45
CA GLY A 311 6.52 25.73 -1.16
C GLY A 311 6.25 24.68 -0.08
N LYS A 312 7.27 24.23 0.67
CA LYS A 312 7.11 23.14 1.66
C LYS A 312 6.64 23.65 3.01
N LEU A 313 5.66 22.96 3.60
CA LEU A 313 5.18 23.25 4.94
C LEU A 313 6.27 23.09 6.01
N SER A 314 7.19 22.12 5.86
CA SER A 314 8.33 21.94 6.78
C SER A 314 9.21 23.19 6.85
N SER A 315 9.58 23.73 5.68
CA SER A 315 10.42 24.92 5.54
C SER A 315 9.74 26.16 6.13
N TYR A 316 8.42 26.28 5.93
CA TYR A 316 7.62 27.33 6.56
C TYR A 316 7.61 27.20 8.10
N MET A 317 7.42 25.99 8.62
CA MET A 317 7.37 25.74 10.06
C MET A 317 8.72 25.98 10.75
N ASP A 318 9.84 25.71 10.07
CA ASP A 318 11.17 26.01 10.60
C ASP A 318 11.41 27.52 10.75
N GLU A 319 10.98 28.32 9.78
CA GLU A 319 11.05 29.78 9.86
C GLU A 319 10.14 30.34 10.97
N VAL A 320 8.92 29.81 11.14
CA VAL A 320 8.03 30.18 12.27
C VAL A 320 8.72 29.92 13.61
N ARG A 321 9.35 28.74 13.78
CA ARG A 321 10.10 28.40 15.00
C ARG A 321 11.27 29.35 15.22
N GLN A 322 11.99 29.72 14.17
CA GLN A 322 13.11 30.66 14.27
C GLN A 322 12.65 32.05 14.72
N ARG A 323 11.54 32.57 14.18
CA ARG A 323 10.95 33.85 14.60
C ARG A 323 10.47 33.81 16.04
N MET A 324 9.81 32.72 16.45
CA MET A 324 9.42 32.50 17.85
C MET A 324 10.62 32.50 18.81
N ARG A 325 11.74 31.86 18.43
CA ARG A 325 12.98 31.88 19.25
C ARG A 325 13.57 33.28 19.38
N LYS A 326 13.52 34.10 18.31
CA LYS A 326 13.99 35.50 18.32
C LYS A 326 13.10 36.41 19.19
N LEU A 327 11.80 36.13 19.26
CA LEU A 327 10.83 36.88 20.07
C LEU A 327 10.88 36.50 21.56
N ALA A 328 11.33 35.28 21.88
CA ALA A 328 11.37 34.74 23.25
C ALA A 328 12.02 35.65 24.31
N PRO A 329 13.15 36.34 24.05
CA PRO A 329 13.77 37.23 25.04
C PRO A 329 12.97 38.51 25.36
N GLN A 330 11.98 38.85 24.53
CA GLN A 330 11.21 40.10 24.61
C GLN A 330 9.93 39.96 25.44
N GLY A 331 9.57 38.74 25.87
CA GLY A 331 8.33 38.46 26.59
C GLY A 331 8.55 37.71 27.89
N SER A 332 7.55 37.75 28.79
CA SER A 332 7.57 36.86 29.95
C SER A 332 7.35 35.41 29.54
N ARG A 333 7.82 34.47 30.38
CA ARG A 333 7.65 33.03 30.16
C ARG A 333 6.18 32.66 29.90
N ALA A 334 5.26 33.25 30.65
CA ALA A 334 3.82 33.06 30.48
C ALA A 334 3.30 33.65 29.15
N GLY A 335 3.75 34.86 28.77
CA GLY A 335 3.38 35.49 27.50
C GLY A 335 3.85 34.69 26.28
N ILE A 336 5.09 34.19 26.30
CA ILE A 336 5.64 33.35 25.23
C ILE A 336 4.92 32.00 25.15
N GLN A 337 4.57 31.40 26.29
CA GLN A 337 3.81 30.15 26.32
C GLN A 337 2.39 30.34 25.77
N ALA A 338 1.70 31.43 26.14
CA ALA A 338 0.38 31.77 25.61
C ALA A 338 0.40 32.01 24.10
N LEU A 339 1.38 32.77 23.60
CA LEU A 339 1.57 33.00 22.17
C LEU A 339 1.87 31.70 21.42
N THR A 340 2.70 30.81 21.98
CA THR A 340 2.99 29.49 21.40
C THR A 340 1.73 28.64 21.28
N LEU A 341 0.87 28.64 22.31
CA LEU A 341 -0.39 27.92 22.30
C LEU A 341 -1.36 28.51 21.26
N GLN A 342 -1.41 29.83 21.12
CA GLN A 342 -2.23 30.51 20.11
C GLN A 342 -1.81 30.14 18.68
N VAL A 343 -0.51 30.18 18.38
CA VAL A 343 0.05 29.78 17.07
C VAL A 343 -0.23 28.30 16.80
N ARG A 344 0.00 27.43 17.78
CA ARG A 344 -0.25 25.99 17.66
C ARG A 344 -1.73 25.70 17.41
N ALA A 345 -2.63 26.33 18.16
CA ALA A 345 -4.06 26.15 18.00
C ALA A 345 -4.54 26.61 16.62
N ALA A 346 -4.02 27.73 16.10
CA ALA A 346 -4.33 28.22 14.76
C ALA A 346 -3.84 27.26 13.67
N LEU A 347 -2.58 26.78 13.75
CA LEU A 347 -2.03 25.81 12.80
C LEU A 347 -2.77 24.47 12.84
N GLN A 348 -3.04 23.95 14.05
CA GLN A 348 -3.78 22.70 14.22
C GLN A 348 -5.21 22.83 13.70
N SER A 349 -5.89 23.94 13.99
CA SER A 349 -7.25 24.18 13.52
C SER A 349 -7.32 24.31 11.99
N PHE A 350 -6.36 25.02 11.38
CA PHE A 350 -6.37 25.30 9.95
C PHE A 350 -5.97 24.09 9.10
N PHE A 351 -4.96 23.34 9.53
CA PHE A 351 -4.48 22.17 8.80
C PHE A 351 -5.17 20.87 9.24
N SER A 352 -6.10 20.91 10.20
CA SER A 352 -6.94 19.76 10.54
C SER A 352 -7.90 19.44 9.39
N PRO A 353 -7.95 18.18 8.91
CA PRO A 353 -8.92 17.76 7.88
C PRO A 353 -10.38 18.00 8.27
N SER A 354 -10.70 18.02 9.57
CA SER A 354 -12.08 18.12 10.09
C SER A 354 -12.71 19.51 9.95
N ASN A 355 -11.92 20.56 9.72
CA ASN A 355 -12.36 21.96 9.89
C ASN A 355 -12.48 22.76 8.58
N GLN A 356 -12.17 22.17 7.42
CA GLN A 356 -12.27 22.83 6.12
C GLN A 356 -13.04 21.96 5.12
N LEU A 357 -14.28 22.37 4.81
CA LEU A 357 -15.10 21.74 3.78
C LEU A 357 -14.74 22.31 2.41
N ASP A 358 -14.26 21.45 1.52
CA ASP A 358 -14.04 21.74 0.10
C ASP A 358 -15.35 21.49 -0.66
N LEU A 359 -16.10 22.56 -0.93
CA LEU A 359 -17.46 22.46 -1.47
C LEU A 359 -17.51 21.86 -2.88
N VAL A 360 -16.48 22.07 -3.70
CA VAL A 360 -16.43 21.49 -5.05
C VAL A 360 -16.19 19.99 -4.98
N GLN A 361 -15.27 19.55 -4.11
CA GLN A 361 -15.08 18.13 -3.84
C GLN A 361 -16.32 17.49 -3.19
N ALA A 362 -17.03 18.21 -2.32
CA ALA A 362 -18.29 17.75 -1.72
C ALA A 362 -19.39 17.61 -2.78
N MET A 363 -19.50 18.57 -3.71
CA MET A 363 -20.43 18.49 -4.84
C MET A 363 -20.13 17.30 -5.76
N LEU A 364 -18.85 17.03 -6.06
CA LEU A 364 -18.46 15.84 -6.83
C LEU A 364 -18.85 14.53 -6.13
N ARG A 365 -18.70 14.45 -4.80
CA ARG A 365 -19.14 13.27 -4.04
C ARG A 365 -20.67 13.15 -4.00
N GLN A 366 -21.39 14.27 -3.91
CA GLN A 366 -22.84 14.25 -4.01
C GLN A 366 -23.32 13.79 -5.39
N LEU A 367 -22.60 14.12 -6.47
CA LEU A 367 -22.92 13.60 -7.79
C LEU A 367 -22.79 12.07 -7.90
N ASP A 368 -21.89 11.43 -7.13
CA ASP A 368 -21.85 9.95 -7.03
C ASP A 368 -23.16 9.38 -6.46
N PHE A 369 -23.79 10.07 -5.52
CA PHE A 369 -25.11 9.70 -4.99
C PHE A 369 -26.22 9.95 -6.01
N VAL A 370 -26.21 11.11 -6.68
CA VAL A 370 -27.14 11.46 -7.76
C VAL A 370 -27.14 10.39 -8.86
N ASN A 371 -25.95 9.93 -9.28
CA ASN A 371 -25.78 8.91 -10.32
C ASN A 371 -26.29 7.52 -9.91
N LYS A 372 -26.52 7.26 -8.61
CA LYS A 372 -27.16 6.03 -8.11
C LYS A 372 -28.68 6.12 -8.13
N VAL A 373 -29.24 7.32 -7.90
CA VAL A 373 -30.68 7.54 -7.71
C VAL A 373 -31.39 7.88 -9.02
N CYS A 374 -30.88 8.87 -9.77
CA CYS A 374 -31.55 9.43 -10.96
C CYS A 374 -31.85 8.43 -12.09
N PRO A 375 -31.00 7.42 -12.39
CA PRO A 375 -31.35 6.43 -13.42
C PRO A 375 -32.67 5.68 -13.14
N ASN A 376 -33.13 5.68 -11.88
CA ASN A 376 -34.31 4.96 -11.43
C ASN A 376 -35.35 5.89 -10.80
N LEU A 377 -35.39 7.13 -11.29
CA LEU A 377 -36.23 8.19 -10.73
C LEU A 377 -37.71 7.80 -10.69
N SER A 378 -38.22 7.06 -11.68
CA SER A 378 -39.61 6.58 -11.71
C SER A 378 -39.96 5.71 -10.50
N TYR A 379 -39.03 4.84 -10.07
CA TYR A 379 -39.17 4.04 -8.86
C TYR A 379 -39.04 4.91 -7.60
N TRP A 380 -37.97 5.72 -7.51
CA TRP A 380 -37.71 6.55 -6.33
C TRP A 380 -38.73 7.64 -6.09
N ALA A 381 -39.37 8.17 -7.15
CA ALA A 381 -40.42 9.17 -7.04
C ALA A 381 -41.79 8.56 -6.65
N THR A 382 -41.92 7.23 -6.60
CA THR A 382 -43.18 6.57 -6.26
C THR A 382 -43.52 6.80 -4.76
N PRO A 383 -44.69 7.36 -4.42
CA PRO A 383 -45.05 7.66 -3.02
C PRO A 383 -44.97 6.48 -2.06
N LEU A 384 -45.32 5.27 -2.52
CA LEU A 384 -45.22 4.04 -1.73
C LEU A 384 -43.77 3.71 -1.33
N VAL A 385 -42.84 3.87 -2.27
CA VAL A 385 -41.40 3.65 -2.05
C VAL A 385 -40.85 4.67 -1.07
N LEU A 386 -41.22 5.94 -1.25
CA LEU A 386 -40.80 7.03 -0.37
C LEU A 386 -41.34 6.87 1.05
N ASN A 387 -42.60 6.44 1.22
CA ASN A 387 -43.16 6.13 2.53
C ASN A 387 -42.39 4.98 3.22
N ALA A 388 -42.07 3.91 2.48
CA ALA A 388 -41.26 2.82 3.01
C ALA A 388 -39.84 3.29 3.40
N ALA A 389 -39.22 4.17 2.60
CA ALA A 389 -37.91 4.77 2.89
C ALA A 389 -37.95 5.65 4.16
N ILE A 390 -38.99 6.46 4.35
CA ILE A 390 -39.20 7.29 5.55
C ILE A 390 -39.30 6.41 6.81
N ILE A 391 -40.08 5.31 6.76
CA ILE A 391 -40.21 4.36 7.87
C ILE A 391 -38.84 3.78 8.24
N ARG A 392 -38.07 3.36 7.23
CA ARG A 392 -36.72 2.82 7.44
C ARG A 392 -35.74 3.86 7.96
N TYR A 393 -35.84 5.10 7.50
CA TYR A 393 -35.05 6.23 7.98
C TYR A 393 -35.29 6.50 9.47
N HIS A 394 -36.54 6.53 9.93
CA HIS A 394 -36.83 6.73 11.36
C HIS A 394 -36.27 5.59 12.22
N LYS A 395 -36.39 4.33 11.75
CA LYS A 395 -35.76 3.16 12.38
C LYS A 395 -34.23 3.29 12.43
N PHE A 396 -33.60 3.75 11.35
CA PHE A 396 -32.15 3.99 11.31
C PHE A 396 -31.73 5.05 12.32
N MET A 397 -32.44 6.17 12.38
CA MET A 397 -32.18 7.24 13.36
C MET A 397 -32.36 6.74 14.81
N HIS A 398 -33.31 5.84 15.06
CA HIS A 398 -33.41 5.18 16.36
C HIS A 398 -32.15 4.36 16.70
N LEU A 399 -31.53 3.67 15.74
CA LEU A 399 -30.26 2.96 15.97
C LEU A 399 -29.10 3.92 16.25
N VAL A 400 -29.02 5.04 15.51
CA VAL A 400 -27.99 6.07 15.70
C VAL A 400 -28.02 6.62 17.13
N ARG A 401 -29.22 6.81 17.71
CA ARG A 401 -29.38 7.23 19.12
C ARG A 401 -28.75 6.26 20.12
N VAL A 402 -28.88 4.96 19.88
CA VAL A 402 -28.65 3.90 20.87
C VAL A 402 -27.16 3.52 20.98
N LYS A 403 -26.28 3.99 20.09
CA LYS A 403 -24.93 3.40 19.93
C LYS A 403 -23.80 4.40 19.73
N GLY A 404 -22.65 4.09 20.34
CA GLY A 404 -21.34 4.71 20.09
C GLY A 404 -20.51 3.99 19.02
N VAL A 405 -21.15 3.48 17.96
CA VAL A 405 -20.47 2.92 16.77
C VAL A 405 -20.90 3.67 15.52
N THR A 406 -20.03 3.78 14.53
CA THR A 406 -20.35 4.33 13.20
C THR A 406 -21.36 3.42 12.50
N LEU A 407 -22.48 3.99 12.02
CA LEU A 407 -23.51 3.26 11.29
C LEU A 407 -23.56 3.72 9.82
N VAL A 408 -23.75 2.78 8.91
CA VAL A 408 -23.86 3.02 7.45
C VAL A 408 -25.31 2.89 6.99
N PRO A 409 -25.90 3.88 6.30
CA PRO A 409 -27.26 3.81 5.75
C PRO A 409 -27.35 3.02 4.42
N THR A 410 -28.56 2.61 4.03
CA THR A 410 -28.88 2.17 2.66
C THR A 410 -29.30 3.36 1.82
N THR A 411 -29.23 3.28 0.49
CA THR A 411 -29.50 4.39 -0.45
C THR A 411 -30.86 5.05 -0.21
N ASP A 412 -31.90 4.27 0.10
CA ASP A 412 -33.23 4.78 0.48
C ASP A 412 -33.21 5.60 1.77
N ILE A 413 -32.49 5.12 2.78
CA ILE A 413 -32.35 5.81 4.06
C ILE A 413 -31.55 7.10 3.88
N ASP A 414 -30.47 7.04 3.10
CA ASP A 414 -29.60 8.18 2.84
C ASP A 414 -30.32 9.26 2.02
N LEU A 415 -31.18 8.89 1.06
CA LEU A 415 -32.03 9.83 0.33
C LEU A 415 -32.95 10.64 1.27
N VAL A 416 -33.62 9.97 2.21
CA VAL A 416 -34.47 10.64 3.21
C VAL A 416 -33.62 11.47 4.17
N TRP A 417 -32.43 10.98 4.53
CA TRP A 417 -31.53 11.70 5.43
C TRP A 417 -31.02 13.00 4.80
N HIS A 418 -30.55 12.95 3.54
CA HIS A 418 -30.13 14.11 2.77
C HIS A 418 -31.26 15.13 2.71
N THR A 419 -32.48 14.68 2.38
CA THR A 419 -33.67 15.54 2.35
C THR A 419 -33.93 16.21 3.70
N HIS A 420 -33.83 15.46 4.80
CA HIS A 420 -34.04 16.01 6.15
C HIS A 420 -33.02 17.12 6.47
N GLN A 421 -31.76 16.91 6.11
CA GLN A 421 -30.67 17.86 6.34
C GLN A 421 -30.78 19.10 5.44
N SER A 422 -31.06 18.91 4.15
CA SER A 422 -31.01 19.96 3.14
C SER A 422 -32.27 20.83 3.08
N TYR A 423 -33.44 20.25 3.35
CA TYR A 423 -34.72 20.97 3.24
C TYR A 423 -34.92 21.97 4.38
N ASN A 424 -34.68 21.54 5.64
CA ASN A 424 -34.75 22.44 6.80
C ASN A 424 -33.69 22.06 7.85
N PRO A 425 -32.45 22.60 7.72
CA PRO A 425 -31.35 22.32 8.64
C PRO A 425 -31.67 22.64 10.11
N HIS A 426 -32.54 23.64 10.35
CA HIS A 426 -32.95 24.01 11.70
C HIS A 426 -33.82 22.93 12.35
N GLU A 427 -34.87 22.48 11.64
CA GLU A 427 -35.74 21.41 12.12
C GLU A 427 -34.97 20.08 12.25
N TYR A 428 -34.05 19.77 11.34
CA TYR A 428 -33.13 18.63 11.48
C TYR A 428 -32.30 18.72 12.77
N GLY A 429 -31.67 19.88 13.00
CA GLY A 429 -30.89 20.12 14.21
C GLY A 429 -31.75 20.01 15.49
N LYS A 430 -33.01 20.45 15.45
CA LYS A 430 -33.97 20.34 16.55
C LYS A 430 -34.35 18.88 16.80
N PHE A 431 -34.69 18.13 15.76
CA PHE A 431 -34.97 16.70 15.84
C PHE A 431 -33.78 15.95 16.47
N CYS A 432 -32.56 16.23 16.00
CA CYS A 432 -31.36 15.61 16.54
C CYS A 432 -31.15 15.98 18.02
N ARG A 433 -31.24 17.27 18.39
CA ARG A 433 -31.10 17.66 19.80
C ARG A 433 -32.13 17.01 20.73
N GLN A 434 -33.36 16.84 20.25
CA GLN A 434 -34.45 16.23 21.02
C GLN A 434 -34.31 14.71 21.16
N HIS A 435 -33.78 14.03 20.13
CA HIS A 435 -33.82 12.57 20.05
C HIS A 435 -32.45 11.88 20.01
N MET A 436 -31.34 12.62 19.92
CA MET A 436 -29.95 12.13 19.81
C MET A 436 -29.06 12.63 20.95
N ASN A 437 -29.58 12.65 22.19
CA ASN A 437 -28.85 13.06 23.40
C ASN A 437 -28.19 14.45 23.29
N GLY A 438 -28.84 15.40 22.61
CA GLY A 438 -28.34 16.76 22.43
C GLY A 438 -27.33 16.96 21.28
N ASN A 439 -26.91 15.90 20.59
CA ASN A 439 -25.94 15.97 19.49
C ASN A 439 -26.64 16.17 18.14
N VAL A 440 -26.01 16.94 17.24
CA VAL A 440 -26.40 17.00 15.81
C VAL A 440 -25.57 15.96 15.08
N VAL A 441 -26.22 15.04 14.39
CA VAL A 441 -25.53 14.00 13.61
C VAL A 441 -25.08 14.60 12.29
N ASP A 442 -23.79 14.50 12.00
CA ASP A 442 -23.17 15.03 10.77
C ASP A 442 -23.11 13.95 9.67
N HIS A 443 -23.23 14.37 8.40
CA HIS A 443 -23.00 13.49 7.25
C HIS A 443 -21.50 13.56 6.92
N ASN A 444 -20.70 12.68 7.53
CA ASN A 444 -19.26 12.63 7.31
C ASN A 444 -18.91 11.56 6.27
N ASP A 445 -18.59 12.02 5.08
CA ASP A 445 -18.25 11.22 3.90
C ASP A 445 -16.74 10.94 3.77
N MET A 446 -15.92 11.38 4.72
CA MET A 446 -14.45 11.25 4.71
C MET A 446 -13.91 10.01 5.43
N ILE A 447 -14.77 9.05 5.79
CA ILE A 447 -14.39 7.81 6.48
C ILE A 447 -13.66 6.89 5.49
N GLY A 448 -12.58 6.22 5.91
CA GLY A 448 -11.81 5.30 5.05
C GLY A 448 -12.58 4.00 4.73
N GLY A 449 -12.30 3.39 3.56
CA GLY A 449 -13.06 2.24 3.05
C GLY A 449 -13.10 1.00 3.97
N GLY A 450 -12.04 0.72 4.73
CA GLY A 450 -11.99 -0.40 5.69
C GLY A 450 -12.96 -0.25 6.86
N ASP A 451 -13.11 0.98 7.38
CA ASP A 451 -14.00 1.28 8.50
C ASP A 451 -15.49 1.17 8.10
N LEU A 452 -15.80 1.39 6.81
CA LEU A 452 -17.18 1.38 6.29
C LEU A 452 -17.73 -0.04 6.13
N GLN A 453 -16.91 -1.03 5.77
CA GLN A 453 -17.34 -2.44 5.72
C GLN A 453 -17.66 -2.98 7.10
N VAL A 454 -16.85 -2.63 8.10
CA VAL A 454 -17.08 -2.97 9.51
C VAL A 454 -18.35 -2.29 10.02
N ALA A 455 -18.51 -0.99 9.76
CA ALA A 455 -19.68 -0.22 10.17
C ALA A 455 -20.99 -0.73 9.52
N TYR A 456 -20.95 -1.14 8.25
CA TYR A 456 -22.09 -1.78 7.58
C TYR A 456 -22.46 -3.12 8.24
N ALA A 457 -21.47 -3.93 8.62
CA ALA A 457 -21.71 -5.16 9.37
C ALA A 457 -22.36 -4.91 10.73
N ASP A 458 -21.94 -3.85 11.43
CA ASP A 458 -22.54 -3.46 12.69
C ASP A 458 -23.97 -2.93 12.53
N THR A 459 -24.27 -2.11 11.52
CA THR A 459 -25.65 -1.69 11.21
C THR A 459 -26.53 -2.90 10.92
N PHE A 460 -26.07 -3.82 10.07
CA PHE A 460 -26.83 -4.99 9.63
C PHE A 460 -27.27 -5.86 10.81
N ILE A 461 -26.32 -6.18 11.71
CA ILE A 461 -26.60 -7.01 12.89
C ILE A 461 -27.49 -6.27 13.90
N LEU A 462 -27.21 -5.00 14.15
CA LEU A 462 -27.97 -4.21 15.11
C LEU A 462 -29.43 -4.04 14.69
N TRP A 463 -29.68 -3.77 13.40
CA TRP A 463 -31.02 -3.67 12.86
C TRP A 463 -31.82 -4.96 13.08
N SER A 464 -31.22 -6.12 12.78
CA SER A 464 -31.84 -7.42 13.00
C SER A 464 -32.14 -7.68 14.49
N GLN A 465 -31.27 -7.23 15.39
CA GLN A 465 -31.47 -7.38 16.83
C GLN A 465 -32.63 -6.53 17.36
N VAL A 466 -32.73 -5.28 16.93
CA VAL A 466 -33.70 -4.32 17.46
C VAL A 466 -35.07 -4.50 16.84
N PHE A 467 -35.14 -4.67 15.51
CA PHE A 467 -36.42 -4.70 14.79
C PHE A 467 -36.85 -6.10 14.38
N ASN A 468 -36.01 -7.14 14.54
CA ASN A 468 -36.27 -8.51 14.07
C ASN A 468 -36.61 -8.58 12.56
N GLU A 469 -36.04 -7.65 11.79
CA GLU A 469 -36.23 -7.48 10.35
C GLU A 469 -34.87 -7.57 9.62
N PRO A 470 -34.84 -7.97 8.34
CA PRO A 470 -33.64 -7.88 7.53
C PRO A 470 -33.32 -6.41 7.16
N TYR A 471 -32.05 -6.02 7.27
CA TYR A 471 -31.62 -4.67 6.92
C TYR A 471 -31.50 -4.45 5.41
N SER A 472 -30.91 -5.42 4.71
CA SER A 472 -30.58 -5.37 3.27
C SER A 472 -30.68 -6.76 2.62
N SER A 473 -30.78 -6.79 1.29
CA SER A 473 -30.70 -8.02 0.47
C SER A 473 -29.32 -8.68 0.47
N HIS A 474 -28.28 -7.96 0.88
CA HIS A 474 -26.89 -8.41 0.83
C HIS A 474 -26.32 -8.43 2.24
N ALA A 475 -25.78 -9.56 2.67
CA ALA A 475 -25.11 -9.61 3.97
C ALA A 475 -23.66 -9.08 3.82
N PRO A 476 -23.12 -8.38 4.84
CA PRO A 476 -21.68 -8.11 4.90
C PRO A 476 -20.87 -9.41 5.02
N ALA A 477 -19.57 -9.35 4.72
CA ALA A 477 -18.69 -10.48 4.97
C ALA A 477 -18.51 -10.73 6.48
N TYR A 478 -18.44 -12.01 6.89
CA TYR A 478 -18.17 -12.36 8.28
C TYR A 478 -16.81 -11.83 8.77
N ALA A 479 -15.83 -11.71 7.89
CA ALA A 479 -14.52 -11.12 8.18
C ALA A 479 -14.63 -9.68 8.68
N ALA A 480 -15.41 -8.83 7.99
CA ALA A 480 -15.65 -7.44 8.38
C ALA A 480 -16.29 -7.31 9.78
N TYR A 481 -17.16 -8.26 10.16
CA TYR A 481 -17.73 -8.30 11.51
C TYR A 481 -16.74 -8.76 12.59
N LYS A 482 -15.75 -9.59 12.23
CA LYS A 482 -14.74 -10.14 13.15
C LYS A 482 -13.61 -9.13 13.43
N GLU A 483 -13.15 -8.44 12.39
CA GLU A 483 -12.00 -7.53 12.41
C GLU A 483 -12.24 -6.30 13.31
N GLY A 484 -13.46 -5.76 13.35
CA GLY A 484 -13.80 -4.55 14.12
C GLY A 484 -13.97 -4.72 15.64
N LYS A 485 -13.93 -5.93 16.20
CA LYS A 485 -14.29 -6.17 17.63
C LYS A 485 -13.26 -6.96 18.42
N ALA A 486 -11.96 -6.77 18.22
CA ALA A 486 -10.89 -7.55 18.84
C ALA A 486 -10.82 -7.57 20.41
N ALA A 487 -11.77 -7.00 21.16
CA ALA A 487 -11.73 -6.98 22.62
C ALA A 487 -13.07 -7.36 23.29
N SER A 488 -13.36 -8.67 23.44
CA SER A 488 -14.20 -9.14 24.55
C SER A 488 -13.91 -10.61 24.87
N ASN A 489 -13.27 -10.86 26.01
CA ASN A 489 -12.81 -12.18 26.48
C ASN A 489 -13.92 -13.04 27.12
N ASN A 490 -15.17 -12.97 26.64
CA ASN A 490 -16.26 -13.79 27.19
C ASN A 490 -16.65 -14.93 26.23
N PRO A 491 -16.18 -16.17 26.44
CA PRO A 491 -16.40 -17.30 25.55
C PRO A 491 -17.84 -17.82 25.52
N MET A 492 -18.71 -17.43 26.47
CA MET A 492 -20.11 -17.88 26.51
C MET A 492 -21.01 -17.19 25.46
N TYR A 493 -20.54 -16.07 24.88
CA TYR A 493 -21.18 -15.37 23.76
C TYR A 493 -20.19 -15.23 22.60
N SER A 494 -19.97 -16.31 21.85
CA SER A 494 -19.10 -16.23 20.68
C SER A 494 -19.71 -15.28 19.64
N LYS A 495 -18.87 -14.40 19.06
CA LYS A 495 -19.26 -13.50 17.96
C LYS A 495 -19.88 -14.28 16.79
N GLU A 496 -19.48 -15.54 16.64
CA GLU A 496 -20.02 -16.45 15.63
C GLU A 496 -21.48 -16.83 15.86
N ALA A 497 -21.89 -17.11 17.11
CA ALA A 497 -23.29 -17.43 17.43
C ALA A 497 -24.20 -16.21 17.20
N THR A 498 -23.74 -15.02 17.59
CA THR A 498 -24.44 -13.76 17.33
C THR A 498 -24.56 -13.48 15.83
N TRP A 499 -23.48 -13.68 15.07
CA TRP A 499 -23.51 -13.54 13.62
C TRP A 499 -24.52 -14.51 13.00
N ARG A 500 -24.42 -15.82 13.25
CA ARG A 500 -25.35 -16.83 12.68
C ARG A 500 -26.82 -16.53 12.97
N LYS A 501 -27.12 -15.94 14.13
CA LYS A 501 -28.49 -15.61 14.53
C LYS A 501 -29.03 -14.35 13.84
N HIS A 502 -28.18 -13.35 13.57
CA HIS A 502 -28.61 -12.01 13.17
C HIS A 502 -28.15 -11.59 11.75
N SER A 503 -27.27 -12.34 11.08
CA SER A 503 -26.80 -12.06 9.71
C SER A 503 -27.73 -12.63 8.63
N ARG A 504 -29.04 -12.51 8.83
CA ARG A 504 -30.06 -13.07 7.92
C ARG A 504 -30.39 -12.13 6.75
N VAL A 505 -30.42 -12.67 5.54
CA VAL A 505 -30.94 -12.01 4.33
C VAL A 505 -32.36 -12.52 3.99
N PRO A 506 -33.21 -11.72 3.32
CA PRO A 506 -34.51 -12.18 2.83
C PRO A 506 -34.38 -13.28 1.76
N SER A 507 -35.38 -14.17 1.70
CA SER A 507 -35.61 -15.08 0.55
C SER A 507 -35.79 -14.30 -0.76
N HIS A 508 -35.52 -14.95 -1.90
CA HIS A 508 -35.52 -14.31 -3.23
C HIS A 508 -36.71 -13.36 -3.47
N ASP A 509 -37.95 -13.83 -3.24
CA ASP A 509 -39.16 -13.05 -3.52
C ASP A 509 -39.49 -12.01 -2.43
N CYS A 510 -38.71 -11.98 -1.35
CA CYS A 510 -38.72 -10.96 -0.31
C CYS A 510 -37.48 -10.05 -0.37
N ARG A 511 -36.58 -10.26 -1.35
CA ARG A 511 -35.40 -9.41 -1.50
C ARG A 511 -35.81 -8.06 -2.05
N PHE A 512 -35.11 -7.05 -1.59
CA PHE A 512 -35.14 -5.71 -2.12
C PHE A 512 -34.35 -5.66 -3.45
N VAL A 513 -34.85 -6.29 -4.51
CA VAL A 513 -34.21 -6.31 -5.84
C VAL A 513 -34.97 -5.43 -6.82
N GLY A 514 -34.22 -4.73 -7.67
CA GLY A 514 -34.68 -3.93 -8.82
C GLY A 514 -34.80 -4.76 -10.11
N VAL A 515 -35.33 -4.14 -11.17
CA VAL A 515 -35.36 -4.70 -12.54
C VAL A 515 -33.96 -4.82 -13.14
N ASN A 516 -33.76 -5.82 -14.00
CA ASN A 516 -32.74 -5.83 -15.05
C ASN A 516 -33.08 -4.84 -16.19
N GLU A 517 -32.87 -3.55 -15.99
CA GLU A 517 -32.71 -2.63 -17.12
C GLU A 517 -31.22 -2.33 -17.23
N ALA A 518 -30.59 -2.96 -18.23
CA ALA A 518 -29.22 -2.66 -18.58
C ALA A 518 -29.15 -1.20 -19.02
N PHE A 519 -28.79 -0.31 -18.10
CA PHE A 519 -28.37 1.04 -18.47
C PHE A 519 -26.90 1.00 -18.88
N PRO A 520 -26.57 1.27 -20.16
CA PRO A 520 -25.20 1.55 -20.52
C PRO A 520 -24.86 2.92 -19.92
N LEU A 521 -24.19 2.93 -18.77
CA LEU A 521 -23.69 4.16 -18.14
C LEU A 521 -22.90 5.02 -19.13
N HIS A 522 -22.18 4.37 -20.04
CA HIS A 522 -21.41 4.97 -21.12
C HIS A 522 -22.24 5.74 -22.16
N ALA A 523 -23.56 5.47 -22.28
CA ALA A 523 -24.41 6.12 -23.28
C ALA A 523 -25.02 7.44 -22.81
N VAL A 524 -25.06 7.71 -21.49
CA VAL A 524 -25.71 8.90 -20.92
C VAL A 524 -24.73 9.80 -20.17
N LEU A 525 -23.63 9.25 -19.62
CA LEU A 525 -22.65 10.01 -18.83
C LEU A 525 -21.21 9.63 -19.24
N PRO A 526 -20.51 10.47 -20.04
CA PRO A 526 -19.22 10.10 -20.65
C PRO A 526 -18.06 9.90 -19.65
N PHE A 527 -18.25 10.28 -18.39
CA PHE A 527 -17.21 10.26 -17.37
C PHE A 527 -17.63 9.56 -16.06
N ALA A 528 -18.81 8.93 -16.00
CA ALA A 528 -19.17 8.05 -14.89
C ALA A 528 -18.74 6.61 -15.23
N THR A 529 -18.01 5.97 -14.33
CA THR A 529 -17.59 4.56 -14.50
C THR A 529 -18.44 3.64 -13.64
N ALA A 530 -18.93 2.55 -14.23
CA ALA A 530 -19.57 1.51 -13.45
C ALA A 530 -18.51 0.61 -12.80
N VAL A 531 -18.47 0.49 -11.47
CA VAL A 531 -17.60 -0.48 -10.80
C VAL A 531 -18.25 -1.86 -10.87
N LEU A 532 -17.68 -2.75 -11.66
CA LEU A 532 -18.13 -4.13 -11.71
C LEU A 532 -17.86 -4.78 -10.33
N PRO A 533 -18.87 -5.33 -9.64
CA PRO A 533 -18.66 -5.93 -8.32
C PRO A 533 -17.70 -7.13 -8.43
N ASP A 534 -16.73 -7.25 -7.51
CA ASP A 534 -15.72 -8.33 -7.46
C ASP A 534 -16.35 -9.71 -7.73
N PRO A 535 -16.23 -10.18 -8.96
CA PRO A 535 -15.97 -11.55 -9.27
C PRO A 535 -15.89 -12.68 -8.23
N ALA A 536 -14.93 -12.56 -7.33
CA ALA A 536 -14.46 -13.63 -6.46
C ALA A 536 -15.25 -13.63 -5.14
N ALA A 537 -15.99 -12.55 -4.85
CA ALA A 537 -16.97 -12.51 -3.79
C ALA A 537 -18.19 -13.36 -4.19
N LYS A 538 -18.11 -14.67 -3.93
CA LYS A 538 -19.26 -15.59 -3.97
C LYS A 538 -20.28 -15.24 -2.88
N GLN A 539 -20.98 -14.13 -3.03
CA GLN A 539 -22.42 -14.15 -2.79
C GLN A 539 -23.09 -14.41 -4.13
N VAL A 540 -24.04 -15.33 -4.13
CA VAL A 540 -24.95 -15.56 -5.25
C VAL A 540 -25.86 -14.34 -5.37
N VAL A 541 -25.32 -13.25 -5.91
CA VAL A 541 -26.11 -12.21 -6.54
C VAL A 541 -26.34 -12.73 -7.96
N PRO A 542 -27.59 -13.03 -8.35
CA PRO A 542 -27.92 -13.43 -9.72
C PRO A 542 -27.35 -12.42 -10.72
N ASN A 543 -27.13 -12.83 -11.97
CA ASN A 543 -26.52 -12.08 -13.07
C ASN A 543 -27.32 -10.84 -13.53
N ASP A 544 -28.05 -10.20 -12.62
CA ASP A 544 -28.99 -9.14 -12.87
C ASP A 544 -28.41 -7.82 -12.34
N VAL A 545 -28.20 -6.85 -13.21
CA VAL A 545 -27.86 -5.49 -12.84
C VAL A 545 -29.04 -4.95 -12.02
N ARG A 546 -28.86 -4.88 -10.70
CA ARG A 546 -29.87 -4.31 -9.80
C ARG A 546 -29.79 -2.79 -9.85
N VAL A 547 -30.86 -2.20 -10.35
CA VAL A 547 -31.27 -0.82 -10.08
C VAL A 547 -31.21 -0.54 -8.57
N ALA A 548 -30.75 0.66 -8.18
CA ALA A 548 -30.82 1.10 -6.77
C ALA A 548 -32.28 1.08 -6.32
N VAL A 549 -32.59 0.24 -5.35
CA VAL A 549 -33.90 0.13 -4.70
C VAL A 549 -33.74 0.16 -3.17
N ILE A 550 -34.85 0.11 -2.44
CA ILE A 550 -34.85 0.05 -0.96
C ILE A 550 -33.83 -0.97 -0.46
N GLY A 551 -33.07 -0.66 0.59
CA GLY A 551 -32.14 -1.62 1.19
C GLY A 551 -30.84 -1.86 0.42
N THR A 552 -30.60 -1.15 -0.69
CA THR A 552 -29.29 -1.15 -1.38
C THR A 552 -28.26 -0.43 -0.52
N PRO A 553 -27.08 -1.01 -0.20
CA PRO A 553 -26.08 -0.32 0.63
C PRO A 553 -25.58 0.98 -0.05
N VAL A 554 -25.44 2.08 0.69
CA VAL A 554 -24.95 3.35 0.09
C VAL A 554 -23.52 3.22 -0.45
N MET A 555 -22.75 2.33 0.17
CA MET A 555 -21.38 1.99 -0.20
C MET A 555 -21.26 1.14 -1.47
N ASP A 556 -22.38 0.70 -2.05
CA ASP A 556 -22.40 -0.03 -3.31
C ASP A 556 -21.73 0.82 -4.40
N GLY A 557 -20.53 0.39 -4.80
CA GLY A 557 -19.61 1.17 -5.61
C GLY A 557 -19.93 1.18 -7.09
N ARG A 558 -21.00 0.51 -7.53
CA ARG A 558 -21.29 0.19 -8.93
C ARG A 558 -21.40 1.36 -9.89
N VAL A 559 -21.53 2.59 -9.42
CA VAL A 559 -21.40 3.81 -10.23
C VAL A 559 -20.59 4.83 -9.43
N ARG A 560 -19.46 5.27 -9.99
CA ARG A 560 -18.58 6.27 -9.38
C ARG A 560 -17.95 7.18 -10.43
N LEU A 561 -17.78 8.44 -10.08
CA LEU A 561 -17.00 9.43 -10.82
C LEU A 561 -15.52 9.19 -10.55
N PRO A 562 -14.69 8.75 -11.52
CA PRO A 562 -13.32 8.27 -11.33
C PRO A 562 -12.35 9.26 -10.68
N TYR A 563 -12.79 10.50 -10.45
CA TYR A 563 -11.99 11.61 -9.95
C TYR A 563 -12.51 12.18 -8.61
N SER A 564 -13.55 11.60 -7.99
CA SER A 564 -13.95 11.98 -6.63
C SER A 564 -12.93 11.43 -5.62
N HIS A 565 -12.52 12.24 -4.63
CA HIS A 565 -11.54 11.82 -3.61
C HIS A 565 -12.00 10.61 -2.80
N GLN A 566 -13.30 10.31 -2.79
CA GLN A 566 -13.86 9.11 -2.18
C GLN A 566 -13.49 7.84 -2.96
N ASN A 567 -13.33 7.89 -4.29
CA ASN A 567 -12.83 6.74 -5.06
C ASN A 567 -11.38 6.39 -4.71
N PHE A 568 -10.56 7.40 -4.41
CA PHE A 568 -9.21 7.21 -3.88
C PHE A 568 -9.19 6.62 -2.46
N LEU A 569 -10.23 6.86 -1.66
CA LEU A 569 -10.36 6.35 -0.29
C LEU A 569 -11.11 5.01 -0.18
N MET A 570 -11.68 4.53 -1.29
CA MET A 570 -12.60 3.38 -1.34
C MET A 570 -12.16 2.26 -2.32
N GLY A 571 -10.98 2.36 -2.96
CA GLY A 571 -10.41 1.42 -3.96
C GLY A 571 -11.19 1.38 -5.28
N ASP A 572 -10.65 1.38 -6.51
CA ASP A 572 -9.32 1.08 -7.04
C ASP A 572 -8.88 2.16 -8.06
N GLY A 573 -7.57 2.33 -8.24
CA GLY A 573 -6.95 3.44 -8.97
C GLY A 573 -7.52 3.74 -10.37
N GLY A 574 -7.85 5.01 -10.59
CA GLY A 574 -8.25 5.53 -11.89
C GLY A 574 -7.12 5.45 -12.92
N LEU A 575 -7.29 4.54 -13.89
CA LEU A 575 -6.69 4.61 -15.22
C LEU A 575 -7.84 4.45 -16.22
N ALA A 576 -8.15 5.52 -16.96
CA ALA A 576 -9.31 5.60 -17.85
C ALA A 576 -9.08 4.87 -19.18
N ALA A 577 -10.13 4.23 -19.67
CA ALA A 577 -10.19 3.40 -20.88
C ALA A 577 -10.07 4.19 -22.21
N PHE A 578 -9.28 3.64 -23.13
CA PHE A 578 -9.35 3.88 -24.57
C PHE A 578 -10.49 3.04 -25.18
N THR A 579 -11.08 3.47 -26.30
CA THR A 579 -12.24 2.80 -26.93
C THR A 579 -11.83 1.64 -27.86
N MET A 580 -12.70 0.64 -27.97
CA MET A 580 -12.47 -0.61 -28.73
C MET A 580 -12.26 -0.44 -30.24
N ASP A 581 -12.75 0.64 -30.85
CA ASP A 581 -12.53 0.92 -32.28
C ASP A 581 -11.13 1.52 -32.56
N GLU A 582 -10.59 2.29 -31.61
CA GLU A 582 -9.18 2.70 -31.60
C GLU A 582 -8.27 1.49 -31.40
N LEU A 583 -8.69 0.56 -30.52
CA LEU A 583 -8.01 -0.70 -30.24
C LEU A 583 -7.94 -1.59 -31.50
N LYS A 584 -9.05 -1.75 -32.24
CA LYS A 584 -9.07 -2.57 -33.47
C LYS A 584 -8.16 -2.02 -34.58
N LYS A 585 -8.10 -0.69 -34.75
CA LYS A 585 -7.19 -0.05 -35.72
C LYS A 585 -5.72 -0.20 -35.31
N GLN A 586 -5.42 -0.13 -34.02
CA GLN A 586 -4.07 -0.36 -33.51
C GLN A 586 -3.70 -1.86 -33.55
N MET A 587 -4.62 -2.78 -33.28
CA MET A 587 -4.39 -4.24 -33.34
C MET A 587 -4.02 -4.71 -34.75
N ALA A 588 -4.70 -4.23 -35.80
CA ALA A 588 -4.35 -4.59 -37.18
C ALA A 588 -2.96 -4.05 -37.61
N ALA A 589 -2.55 -2.89 -37.10
CA ALA A 589 -1.20 -2.36 -37.30
C ALA A 589 -0.15 -3.12 -36.48
N LEU A 590 -0.53 -3.61 -35.29
CA LEU A 590 0.30 -4.41 -34.39
C LEU A 590 0.47 -5.85 -34.89
N GLU A 591 -0.50 -6.45 -35.58
CA GLU A 591 -0.38 -7.81 -36.16
C GLU A 591 0.69 -7.88 -37.26
N VAL A 592 0.76 -6.86 -38.12
CA VAL A 592 1.82 -6.75 -39.15
C VAL A 592 3.18 -6.47 -38.51
N SER A 593 3.21 -5.69 -37.42
CA SER A 593 4.42 -5.45 -36.63
C SER A 593 4.87 -6.69 -35.87
N ALA A 594 3.95 -7.50 -35.35
CA ALA A 594 4.23 -8.71 -34.57
C ALA A 594 4.80 -9.84 -35.43
N GLN A 595 4.32 -10.01 -36.67
CA GLN A 595 4.94 -10.95 -37.63
C GLN A 595 6.37 -10.53 -38.00
N THR A 596 6.64 -9.22 -38.04
CA THR A 596 7.98 -8.68 -38.28
C THR A 596 8.89 -8.87 -37.05
N GLU A 597 8.33 -8.77 -35.85
CA GLU A 597 9.06 -8.88 -34.58
C GLU A 597 9.30 -10.33 -34.15
N GLU A 598 8.44 -11.29 -34.52
CA GLU A 598 8.69 -12.72 -34.30
C GLU A 598 9.88 -13.23 -35.14
N ILE A 599 10.01 -12.72 -36.38
CA ILE A 599 11.17 -12.99 -37.24
C ILE A 599 12.45 -12.37 -36.64
N LYS A 600 12.37 -11.19 -36.01
CA LYS A 600 13.49 -10.58 -35.28
C LYS A 600 13.82 -11.29 -33.97
N LEU A 601 12.84 -11.78 -33.21
CA LEU A 601 13.05 -12.51 -31.95
C LEU A 601 13.81 -13.81 -32.20
N ARG A 602 13.44 -14.57 -33.24
CA ARG A 602 14.17 -15.80 -33.62
C ARG A 602 15.58 -15.50 -34.16
N ALA A 603 15.78 -14.34 -34.79
CA ALA A 603 17.12 -13.88 -35.18
C ALA A 603 17.97 -13.43 -33.96
N LEU A 604 17.36 -12.82 -32.95
CA LEU A 604 18.04 -12.32 -31.74
C LEU A 604 18.31 -13.40 -30.68
N GLU A 605 17.48 -14.45 -30.59
CA GLU A 605 17.78 -15.66 -29.80
C GLU A 605 19.02 -16.40 -30.34
N ALA A 606 19.31 -16.25 -31.63
CA ALA A 606 20.55 -16.73 -32.24
C ALA A 606 21.75 -15.79 -31.99
N GLU A 607 21.53 -14.54 -31.52
CA GLU A 607 22.56 -13.50 -31.33
C GLU A 607 22.87 -13.14 -29.86
N ALA A 608 22.16 -13.68 -28.86
CA ALA A 608 22.48 -13.42 -27.45
C ALA A 608 23.92 -13.91 -27.12
N PRO A 609 24.80 -13.07 -26.52
CA PRO A 609 26.21 -13.41 -26.33
C PRO A 609 26.37 -14.42 -25.20
N ARG A 610 26.22 -15.71 -25.51
CA ARG A 610 26.41 -16.85 -24.59
C ARG A 610 27.86 -17.02 -24.09
N SER A 611 28.73 -16.00 -24.21
CA SER A 611 30.18 -16.09 -23.97
C SER A 611 30.81 -14.94 -23.19
N GLU A 612 30.03 -13.96 -22.70
CA GLU A 612 30.59 -12.88 -21.86
C GLU A 612 30.90 -13.38 -20.45
N LYS A 613 32.12 -13.10 -19.98
CA LYS A 613 32.57 -13.47 -18.64
C LYS A 613 32.27 -12.35 -17.65
N PHE A 614 31.92 -12.71 -16.42
CA PHE A 614 31.68 -11.75 -15.36
C PHE A 614 32.32 -12.23 -14.05
N TYR A 615 33.27 -11.46 -13.52
CA TYR A 615 33.95 -11.79 -12.27
C TYR A 615 33.61 -10.77 -11.20
N ILE A 616 32.98 -11.24 -10.11
CA ILE A 616 32.57 -10.43 -8.97
C ILE A 616 33.22 -10.96 -7.69
N THR A 617 33.62 -10.03 -6.81
CA THR A 617 34.20 -10.37 -5.51
C THR A 617 33.58 -9.57 -4.38
N THR A 618 33.51 -10.15 -3.18
CA THR A 618 33.36 -9.39 -1.92
C THR A 618 34.74 -8.96 -1.40
N ALA A 619 34.78 -8.13 -0.37
CA ALA A 619 35.94 -8.08 0.52
C ALA A 619 36.06 -9.41 1.28
N ILE A 620 37.28 -9.75 1.72
CA ILE A 620 37.52 -10.93 2.56
C ILE A 620 37.40 -10.55 4.04
N HIS A 621 36.72 -11.39 4.82
CA HIS A 621 36.35 -11.08 6.20
C HIS A 621 37.50 -11.34 7.18
N TYR A 622 37.78 -10.39 8.07
CA TYR A 622 38.84 -10.54 9.06
C TYR A 622 38.45 -11.52 10.19
N THR A 623 39.29 -12.54 10.46
CA THR A 623 38.92 -13.66 11.37
C THR A 623 39.21 -13.39 12.85
N ASN A 624 38.79 -12.24 13.37
CA ASN A 624 38.96 -11.87 14.79
C ASN A 624 37.65 -11.87 15.59
N GLY A 625 36.50 -12.14 14.96
CA GLY A 625 35.20 -12.01 15.61
C GLY A 625 34.03 -12.61 14.84
N GLN A 626 32.85 -12.53 15.46
CA GLN A 626 31.59 -12.98 14.89
C GLN A 626 31.14 -12.08 13.72
N PRO A 627 30.46 -12.64 12.70
CA PRO A 627 29.83 -11.84 11.66
C PRO A 627 28.75 -10.91 12.22
N HIS A 628 28.35 -9.94 11.40
CA HIS A 628 27.38 -8.91 11.76
C HIS A 628 26.66 -8.42 10.50
N MET A 629 25.66 -7.55 10.66
CA MET A 629 24.82 -7.05 9.55
C MET A 629 25.61 -6.50 8.36
N GLY A 630 26.73 -5.81 8.57
CA GLY A 630 27.59 -5.34 7.47
C GLY A 630 28.10 -6.47 6.56
N HIS A 631 28.60 -7.56 7.13
CA HIS A 631 29.06 -8.73 6.38
C HIS A 631 27.91 -9.38 5.60
N ALA A 632 26.73 -9.50 6.23
CA ALA A 632 25.55 -10.06 5.56
C ALA A 632 25.09 -9.18 4.39
N TYR A 633 25.11 -7.85 4.56
CA TYR A 633 24.74 -6.90 3.52
C TYR A 633 25.66 -6.99 2.29
N GLU A 634 26.98 -6.97 2.46
CA GLU A 634 27.93 -7.08 1.34
C GLU A 634 27.79 -8.43 0.60
N ASN A 635 27.68 -9.52 1.36
CA ASN A 635 27.51 -10.87 0.85
C ASN A 635 26.23 -11.04 0.01
N VAL A 636 25.08 -10.64 0.55
CA VAL A 636 23.78 -10.77 -0.14
C VAL A 636 23.74 -9.90 -1.39
N THR A 637 24.22 -8.66 -1.28
CA THR A 637 24.27 -7.72 -2.39
C THR A 637 25.07 -8.28 -3.57
N SER A 638 26.27 -8.79 -3.28
CA SER A 638 27.17 -9.36 -4.29
C SER A 638 26.58 -10.62 -4.91
N ASP A 639 25.91 -11.45 -4.10
CA ASP A 639 25.24 -12.66 -4.58
C ASP A 639 24.09 -12.35 -5.53
N VAL A 640 23.29 -11.31 -5.26
CA VAL A 640 22.19 -10.90 -6.15
C VAL A 640 22.73 -10.45 -7.51
N ILE A 641 23.85 -9.72 -7.54
CA ILE A 641 24.50 -9.34 -8.79
C ILE A 641 25.03 -10.57 -9.54
N ALA A 642 25.72 -11.48 -8.83
CA ALA A 642 26.22 -12.71 -9.42
C ALA A 642 25.09 -13.52 -10.07
N ARG A 643 23.99 -13.72 -9.35
CA ARG A 643 22.79 -14.42 -9.84
C ARG A 643 22.15 -13.71 -11.02
N TYR A 644 22.03 -12.38 -10.99
CA TYR A 644 21.54 -11.60 -12.12
C TYR A 644 22.33 -11.90 -13.40
N HIS A 645 23.67 -11.82 -13.36
CA HIS A 645 24.49 -12.09 -14.54
C HIS A 645 24.39 -13.56 -14.99
N ARG A 646 24.27 -14.52 -14.07
CA ARG A 646 24.06 -15.95 -14.42
C ARG A 646 22.71 -16.17 -15.11
N THR A 647 21.63 -15.54 -14.62
CA THR A 647 20.28 -15.66 -15.20
C THR A 647 20.26 -15.20 -16.66
N TYR A 648 21.09 -14.21 -17.03
CA TYR A 648 21.24 -13.76 -18.42
C TYR A 648 22.29 -14.51 -19.24
N GLY A 649 22.74 -15.68 -18.77
CA GLY A 649 23.59 -16.60 -19.53
C GLY A 649 25.07 -16.22 -19.60
N ARG A 650 25.54 -15.30 -18.75
CA ARG A 650 26.97 -14.97 -18.65
C ARG A 650 27.71 -16.05 -17.88
N ASP A 651 28.98 -16.22 -18.24
CA ASP A 651 29.91 -17.09 -17.52
C ASP A 651 30.40 -16.35 -16.27
N VAL A 652 29.80 -16.62 -15.10
CA VAL A 652 30.04 -15.89 -13.85
C VAL A 652 30.97 -16.65 -12.93
N PHE A 653 31.96 -15.96 -12.36
CA PHE A 653 32.71 -16.41 -11.20
C PHE A 653 32.47 -15.44 -10.03
N PHE A 654 32.10 -15.96 -8.86
CA PHE A 654 31.83 -15.18 -7.65
C PHE A 654 32.73 -15.63 -6.50
N LEU A 655 33.67 -14.76 -6.10
CA LEU A 655 34.63 -15.02 -5.03
C LEU A 655 34.24 -14.29 -3.73
N THR A 656 34.35 -14.99 -2.61
CA THR A 656 34.35 -14.41 -1.26
C THR A 656 35.40 -15.14 -0.41
N GLY A 657 35.64 -14.74 0.84
CA GLY A 657 36.66 -15.40 1.65
C GLY A 657 36.97 -14.75 3.00
N THR A 658 38.09 -15.15 3.58
CA THR A 658 38.58 -14.66 4.88
C THR A 658 40.04 -14.20 4.83
N ASP A 659 40.30 -13.07 5.48
CA ASP A 659 41.62 -12.54 5.80
C ASP A 659 42.06 -13.04 7.17
N GLU A 660 43.13 -13.83 7.15
CA GLU A 660 43.54 -14.69 8.27
C GLU A 660 44.92 -14.35 8.82
N HIS A 661 45.56 -13.26 8.38
CA HIS A 661 46.90 -12.87 8.84
C HIS A 661 46.90 -11.55 9.64
N GLY A 662 48.02 -11.26 10.30
CA GLY A 662 48.23 -9.98 10.98
C GLY A 662 48.26 -10.06 12.51
N GLN A 663 48.67 -8.93 13.11
CA GLN A 663 48.93 -8.83 14.54
C GLN A 663 47.69 -9.03 15.41
N LYS A 664 46.55 -8.44 15.03
CA LYS A 664 45.28 -8.58 15.77
C LYS A 664 44.83 -10.03 15.94
N ILE A 665 45.00 -10.86 14.91
CA ILE A 665 44.67 -12.29 14.99
C ILE A 665 45.61 -12.99 15.98
N ALA A 666 46.91 -12.70 15.91
CA ALA A 666 47.88 -13.26 16.86
C ALA A 666 47.57 -12.86 18.32
N GLN A 667 47.28 -11.59 18.56
CA GLN A 667 46.90 -11.09 19.89
C GLN A 667 45.58 -11.69 20.38
N THR A 668 44.58 -11.81 19.50
CA THR A 668 43.27 -12.40 19.86
C THR A 668 43.41 -13.88 20.18
N ALA A 669 44.27 -14.60 19.45
CA ALA A 669 44.55 -16.01 19.67
C ALA A 669 45.28 -16.22 21.02
N GLU A 670 46.30 -15.39 21.30
CA GLU A 670 46.99 -15.37 22.59
C GLU A 670 46.04 -15.08 23.75
N ALA A 671 45.19 -14.05 23.63
CA ALA A 671 44.19 -13.71 24.63
C ALA A 671 43.14 -14.82 24.88
N GLN A 672 42.87 -15.66 23.87
CA GLN A 672 41.96 -16.81 23.97
C GLN A 672 42.69 -18.12 24.31
N GLY A 673 44.02 -18.11 24.47
CA GLY A 673 44.81 -19.31 24.75
C GLY A 673 44.81 -20.35 23.62
N VAL A 674 44.66 -19.92 22.36
CA VAL A 674 44.66 -20.79 21.17
C VAL A 674 45.75 -20.37 20.18
N THR A 675 46.12 -21.27 19.27
CA THR A 675 47.03 -20.90 18.17
C THR A 675 46.31 -19.99 17.15
N PRO A 676 47.01 -19.08 16.46
CA PRO A 676 46.40 -18.22 15.43
C PRO A 676 45.62 -18.99 14.36
N ILE A 677 46.18 -20.10 13.85
CA ILE A 677 45.50 -20.91 12.82
C ILE A 677 44.20 -21.53 13.33
N ALA A 678 44.16 -22.00 14.59
CA ALA A 678 42.94 -22.53 15.19
C ALA A 678 41.85 -21.46 15.36
N LEU A 679 42.23 -20.20 15.64
CA LEU A 679 41.30 -19.07 15.68
C LEU A 679 40.74 -18.79 14.28
N CYS A 680 41.61 -18.78 13.26
CA CYS A 680 41.24 -18.60 11.86
C CYS A 680 40.31 -19.71 11.37
N ASP A 681 40.62 -20.98 11.63
CA ASP A 681 39.78 -22.12 11.26
C ASP A 681 38.37 -22.00 11.85
N LYS A 682 38.28 -21.61 13.13
CA LYS A 682 37.00 -21.40 13.82
C LYS A 682 36.17 -20.31 13.14
N TYR A 683 36.71 -19.10 12.97
CA TYR A 683 35.94 -17.99 12.43
C TYR A 683 35.70 -18.11 10.93
N SER A 684 36.66 -18.66 10.16
CA SER A 684 36.46 -18.99 8.76
C SER A 684 35.30 -19.98 8.58
N GLY A 685 35.22 -21.02 9.42
CA GLY A 685 34.07 -21.92 9.45
C GLY A 685 32.73 -21.21 9.76
N ILE A 686 32.74 -20.21 10.64
CA ILE A 686 31.54 -19.40 10.95
C ILE A 686 31.14 -18.53 9.74
N PHE A 687 32.08 -17.91 9.03
CA PHE A 687 31.79 -17.13 7.82
C PHE A 687 31.32 -18.01 6.65
N GLN A 688 31.89 -19.19 6.47
CA GLN A 688 31.40 -20.18 5.51
C GLN A 688 29.97 -20.63 5.85
N LYS A 689 29.69 -20.86 7.14
CA LYS A 689 28.33 -21.17 7.61
C LYS A 689 27.37 -20.02 7.33
N LEU A 690 27.77 -18.77 7.59
CA LEU A 690 26.96 -17.60 7.25
C LEU A 690 26.66 -17.53 5.75
N ALA A 691 27.66 -17.73 4.89
CA ALA A 691 27.47 -17.73 3.44
C ALA A 691 26.45 -18.79 3.01
N LYS A 692 26.53 -19.99 3.60
CA LYS A 692 25.56 -21.07 3.39
C LYS A 692 24.16 -20.69 3.86
N ASP A 693 24.04 -20.15 5.08
CA ASP A 693 22.74 -19.81 5.68
C ASP A 693 22.09 -18.59 5.01
N LEU A 694 22.88 -17.71 4.39
CA LEU A 694 22.43 -16.63 3.51
C LEU A 694 22.09 -17.11 2.09
N ASN A 695 22.23 -18.40 1.78
CA ASN A 695 22.02 -18.98 0.46
C ASN A 695 22.86 -18.30 -0.65
N MET A 696 24.14 -18.05 -0.35
CA MET A 696 25.08 -17.50 -1.33
C MET A 696 25.44 -18.52 -2.41
N SER A 697 25.70 -18.03 -3.61
CA SER A 697 26.11 -18.76 -4.80
C SER A 697 27.56 -18.46 -5.19
N ASN A 698 28.43 -18.23 -4.20
CA ASN A 698 29.85 -18.03 -4.47
C ASN A 698 30.48 -19.33 -4.98
N ASP A 699 31.28 -19.23 -6.05
CA ASP A 699 31.94 -20.37 -6.69
C ASP A 699 33.18 -20.81 -5.90
N HIS A 700 33.79 -19.88 -5.17
CA HIS A 700 34.98 -20.15 -4.36
C HIS A 700 34.95 -19.34 -3.05
N PHE A 701 35.49 -19.93 -1.98
CA PHE A 701 35.72 -19.31 -0.70
C PHE A 701 37.22 -19.33 -0.39
N ILE A 702 37.92 -18.22 -0.61
CA ILE A 702 39.37 -18.15 -0.43
C ILE A 702 39.73 -17.93 1.05
N ARG A 703 40.84 -18.52 1.48
CA ARG A 703 41.48 -18.28 2.78
C ARG A 703 42.91 -17.84 2.54
N THR A 704 43.36 -16.75 3.19
CA THR A 704 44.74 -16.27 2.98
C THR A 704 45.80 -17.23 3.52
N THR A 705 45.45 -18.13 4.44
CA THR A 705 46.31 -19.22 4.92
C THR A 705 46.44 -20.39 3.93
N SER A 706 45.69 -20.40 2.83
CA SER A 706 45.79 -21.44 1.81
C SER A 706 47.14 -21.37 1.08
N LYS A 707 47.72 -22.53 0.78
CA LYS A 707 49.00 -22.59 0.07
C LYS A 707 48.98 -21.84 -1.26
N GLN A 708 47.90 -21.98 -2.03
CA GLN A 708 47.70 -21.28 -3.31
C GLN A 708 47.79 -19.76 -3.14
N HIS A 709 47.20 -19.22 -2.08
CA HIS A 709 47.27 -17.80 -1.77
C HIS A 709 48.68 -17.36 -1.38
N ILE A 710 49.30 -18.06 -0.43
CA ILE A 710 50.65 -17.77 0.06
C ILE A 710 51.65 -17.74 -1.10
N ASP A 711 51.63 -18.78 -1.94
CA ASP A 711 52.53 -18.88 -3.09
C ASP A 711 52.34 -17.69 -4.05
N PHE A 712 51.08 -17.31 -4.33
CA PHE A 712 50.79 -16.20 -5.23
C PHE A 712 51.14 -14.83 -4.64
N ALA A 713 50.89 -14.61 -3.34
CA ALA A 713 51.27 -13.39 -2.65
C ALA A 713 52.80 -13.19 -2.70
N GLN A 714 53.57 -14.26 -2.46
CA GLN A 714 55.03 -14.26 -2.64
C GLN A 714 55.44 -13.97 -4.08
N PHE A 715 54.73 -14.54 -5.07
CA PHE A 715 55.00 -14.31 -6.48
C PHE A 715 54.78 -12.84 -6.89
N ILE A 716 53.66 -12.22 -6.50
CA ILE A 716 53.38 -10.82 -6.86
C ILE A 716 54.34 -9.85 -6.16
N PHE A 717 54.75 -10.16 -4.93
CA PHE A 717 55.79 -9.40 -4.23
C PHE A 717 57.13 -9.50 -4.97
N GLY A 718 57.53 -10.70 -5.38
CA GLY A 718 58.75 -10.92 -6.17
C GLY A 718 58.73 -10.18 -7.52
N LYS A 719 57.56 -10.04 -8.16
CA LYS A 719 57.40 -9.22 -9.38
C LYS A 719 57.66 -7.73 -9.11
N ALA A 720 57.11 -7.19 -8.02
CA ALA A 720 57.36 -5.81 -7.63
C ALA A 720 58.83 -5.57 -7.26
N GLU A 721 59.46 -6.53 -6.59
CA GLU A 721 60.90 -6.51 -6.29
C GLU A 721 61.75 -6.53 -7.57
N ALA A 722 61.45 -7.42 -8.51
CA ALA A 722 62.15 -7.50 -9.79
C ALA A 722 62.03 -6.21 -10.63
N ASN A 723 60.94 -5.46 -10.45
CA ASN A 723 60.72 -4.16 -11.11
C ASN A 723 61.36 -2.97 -10.38
N GLY A 724 62.10 -3.24 -9.29
CA GLY A 724 62.80 -2.23 -8.50
C GLY A 724 61.87 -1.38 -7.62
N ASP A 725 60.63 -1.83 -7.42
CA ASP A 725 59.62 -1.11 -6.65
C ASP A 725 59.60 -1.50 -5.18
N ILE A 726 60.32 -2.55 -4.79
CA ILE A 726 60.54 -2.93 -3.40
C ILE A 726 61.95 -2.55 -2.98
N TYR A 727 62.09 -1.88 -1.84
CA TYR A 727 63.38 -1.56 -1.24
C TYR A 727 63.34 -1.66 0.28
N LYS A 728 64.45 -2.08 0.90
CA LYS A 728 64.55 -2.13 2.36
C LYS A 728 64.77 -0.73 2.91
N GLY A 729 64.03 -0.37 3.94
CA GLY A 729 64.14 0.88 4.65
C GLY A 729 63.85 0.69 6.13
N THR A 730 63.70 1.82 6.81
CA THR A 730 63.32 1.85 8.21
C THR A 730 62.07 2.70 8.33
N TYR A 731 61.00 2.09 8.83
CA TYR A 731 59.79 2.80 9.17
C TYR A 731 59.97 3.44 10.55
N GLU A 732 59.88 4.77 10.64
CA GLU A 732 59.88 5.50 11.91
C GLU A 732 58.60 6.34 11.97
N GLY A 733 57.79 6.14 13.02
CA GLY A 733 56.55 6.88 13.18
C GLY A 733 55.88 6.65 14.54
N TRP A 734 54.82 7.40 14.80
CA TRP A 734 53.99 7.22 15.99
C TRP A 734 52.95 6.15 15.73
N TYR A 735 52.92 5.09 16.54
CA TYR A 735 52.02 3.97 16.37
C TYR A 735 50.85 4.07 17.33
N ASN A 736 49.63 4.10 16.78
CA ASN A 736 48.41 3.94 17.55
C ASN A 736 48.13 2.45 17.71
N VAL A 737 48.33 1.94 18.93
CA VAL A 737 48.18 0.51 19.25
C VAL A 737 46.74 0.01 19.03
N ARG A 738 45.73 0.87 19.24
CA ARG A 738 44.32 0.47 19.11
C ARG A 738 43.88 0.34 17.66
N GLU A 739 44.17 1.39 16.90
CA GLU A 739 43.81 1.46 15.48
C GLU A 739 44.80 0.68 14.59
N GLU A 740 45.89 0.17 15.18
CA GLU A 740 47.02 -0.47 14.48
C GLU A 740 47.56 0.34 13.30
N THR A 741 47.40 1.66 13.36
CA THR A 741 47.85 2.57 12.33
C THR A 741 49.03 3.36 12.81
N PHE A 742 49.94 3.61 11.90
CA PHE A 742 50.90 4.67 12.09
C PHE A 742 50.24 6.02 11.85
N VAL A 743 50.70 6.98 12.63
CA VAL A 743 50.29 8.36 12.67
C VAL A 743 51.54 9.15 12.34
N THR A 744 51.43 10.04 11.35
CA THR A 744 52.55 10.92 11.00
C THR A 744 52.87 11.84 12.17
N GLU A 745 54.08 12.40 12.22
CA GLU A 745 54.47 13.36 13.28
C GLU A 745 53.47 14.53 13.39
N ASN A 746 53.00 15.05 12.27
CA ASN A 746 52.03 16.14 12.22
C ASN A 746 50.66 15.73 12.79
N GLU A 747 50.16 14.56 12.42
CA GLU A 747 48.90 14.05 12.95
C GLU A 747 49.01 13.72 14.45
N ALA A 748 50.16 13.18 14.88
CA ALA A 748 50.44 12.88 16.28
C ALA A 748 50.44 14.15 17.13
N GLN A 749 51.03 15.24 16.62
CA GLN A 749 50.95 16.56 17.27
C GLN A 749 49.53 17.09 17.39
N LEU A 750 48.69 16.93 16.35
CA LEU A 750 47.30 17.38 16.37
C LEU A 750 46.44 16.66 17.41
N ILE A 751 46.83 15.45 17.82
CA ILE A 751 46.13 14.64 18.81
C ILE A 751 46.89 14.52 20.15
N ASP A 752 47.84 15.43 20.41
CA ASP A 752 48.66 15.45 21.63
C ASP A 752 49.34 14.10 21.93
N TYR A 753 49.78 13.42 20.87
CA TYR A 753 50.41 12.10 20.87
C TYR A 753 49.57 11.05 21.61
N LYS A 754 48.25 11.16 21.58
CA LYS A 754 47.31 10.24 22.24
C LYS A 754 46.20 9.84 21.29
N ASP A 755 45.71 8.60 21.44
CA ASP A 755 44.50 8.15 20.78
C ASP A 755 43.31 9.02 21.23
N PRO A 756 42.58 9.71 20.33
CA PRO A 756 41.55 10.68 20.69
C PRO A 756 40.35 10.07 21.42
N THR A 757 40.16 8.74 21.31
CA THR A 757 39.00 8.05 21.86
C THR A 757 39.28 7.45 23.23
N THR A 758 40.50 6.96 23.45
CA THR A 758 40.90 6.25 24.68
C THR A 758 41.86 7.03 25.56
N GLY A 759 42.52 8.06 25.01
CA GLY A 759 43.57 8.83 25.69
C GLY A 759 44.92 8.09 25.80
N THR A 760 45.04 6.91 25.18
CA THR A 760 46.27 6.09 25.26
C THR A 760 47.42 6.75 24.49
N PRO A 761 48.62 6.91 25.07
CA PRO A 761 49.76 7.48 24.35
C PRO A 761 50.16 6.66 23.11
N LEU A 762 50.46 7.34 22.02
CA LEU A 762 51.07 6.75 20.84
C LEU A 762 52.49 6.28 21.18
N LYS A 763 52.90 5.16 20.59
CA LYS A 763 54.25 4.63 20.78
C LYS A 763 55.12 5.03 19.60
N LYS A 764 56.23 5.73 19.85
CA LYS A 764 57.23 5.93 18.79
C LYS A 764 57.87 4.58 18.49
N MET A 765 57.73 4.10 17.25
CA MET A 765 58.24 2.82 16.83
C MET A 765 59.17 3.01 15.63
N GLN A 766 60.28 2.28 15.67
CA GLN A 766 61.22 2.18 14.57
C GLN A 766 61.35 0.70 14.22
N GLU A 767 60.97 0.31 13.01
CA GLU A 767 61.06 -1.07 12.54
C GLU A 767 61.68 -1.12 11.15
N SER A 768 62.56 -2.10 10.92
CA SER A 768 63.00 -2.39 9.56
C SER A 768 61.80 -2.91 8.77
N SER A 769 61.60 -2.37 7.57
CA SER A 769 60.55 -2.81 6.66
C SER A 769 60.99 -2.66 5.21
N TYR A 770 60.51 -3.56 4.36
CA TYR A 770 60.46 -3.35 2.93
C TYR A 770 59.36 -2.36 2.58
N PHE A 771 59.68 -1.40 1.72
CA PHE A 771 58.76 -0.39 1.22
C PHE A 771 58.48 -0.62 -0.26
N PHE A 772 57.23 -0.43 -0.62
CA PHE A 772 56.75 -0.38 -1.99
C PHE A 772 56.71 1.06 -2.48
N ARG A 773 57.32 1.32 -3.64
CA ARG A 773 57.40 2.62 -4.32
C ARG A 773 56.05 3.06 -4.90
N MET A 774 55.03 3.18 -4.06
CA MET A 774 53.68 3.57 -4.45
C MET A 774 53.65 4.97 -5.07
N SER A 775 54.51 5.87 -4.60
CA SER A 775 54.68 7.24 -5.12
C SER A 775 54.89 7.29 -6.65
N LYS A 776 55.65 6.34 -7.20
CA LYS A 776 55.96 6.20 -8.63
C LYS A 776 54.72 6.06 -9.54
N TYR A 777 53.59 5.60 -8.99
CA TYR A 777 52.40 5.25 -9.77
C TYR A 777 51.31 6.33 -9.75
N GLN A 778 51.50 7.42 -9.02
CA GLN A 778 50.47 8.44 -8.81
C GLN A 778 49.91 9.02 -10.12
N GLU A 779 50.79 9.47 -11.03
CA GLU A 779 50.35 10.06 -12.30
C GLU A 779 49.58 9.06 -13.17
N ARG A 780 50.05 7.80 -13.23
CA ARG A 780 49.38 6.72 -13.96
C ARG A 780 48.02 6.38 -13.35
N LEU A 781 47.91 6.41 -12.03
CA LEU A 781 46.65 6.18 -11.32
C LEU A 781 45.64 7.30 -11.60
N ILE A 782 46.05 8.57 -11.49
CA ILE A 782 45.21 9.73 -11.81
C ILE A 782 44.75 9.67 -13.28
N ALA A 783 45.66 9.37 -14.21
CA ALA A 783 45.33 9.18 -15.61
C ALA A 783 44.31 8.05 -15.82
N HIS A 784 44.43 6.94 -15.09
CA HIS A 784 43.45 5.85 -15.13
C HIS A 784 42.06 6.31 -14.66
N TYR A 785 41.95 7.10 -13.59
CA TYR A 785 40.69 7.67 -13.10
C TYR A 785 40.01 8.64 -14.07
N HIS A 786 40.81 9.38 -14.85
CA HIS A 786 40.28 10.26 -15.90
C HIS A 786 39.81 9.46 -17.11
N ALA A 787 40.57 8.43 -17.51
CA ALA A 787 40.19 7.56 -18.64
C ALA A 787 39.02 6.63 -18.32
N ASN A 788 38.83 6.26 -17.05
CA ASN A 788 37.83 5.30 -16.59
C ASN A 788 36.94 5.93 -15.50
N PRO A 789 36.00 6.82 -15.86
CA PRO A 789 35.17 7.53 -14.87
C PRO A 789 34.28 6.59 -14.03
N THR A 790 34.00 5.39 -14.52
CA THR A 790 33.19 4.37 -13.82
C THR A 790 34.01 3.40 -12.96
N PHE A 791 35.34 3.60 -12.86
CA PHE A 791 36.22 2.72 -12.08
C PHE A 791 35.85 2.66 -10.59
N LEU A 792 35.44 3.77 -9.98
CA LEU A 792 34.96 3.80 -8.58
C LEU A 792 33.55 4.38 -8.53
N GLN A 793 32.62 3.61 -7.97
CA GLN A 793 31.23 4.01 -7.75
C GLN A 793 30.84 3.88 -6.27
N PRO A 794 29.94 4.74 -5.76
CA PRO A 794 29.39 5.97 -6.37
C PRO A 794 30.42 7.10 -6.57
N GLU A 795 30.04 8.09 -7.38
CA GLU A 795 30.87 9.26 -7.75
C GLU A 795 31.39 10.03 -6.53
N THR A 796 30.64 10.06 -5.43
CA THR A 796 31.07 10.71 -4.18
C THR A 796 32.38 10.13 -3.63
N HIS A 797 32.56 8.81 -3.69
CA HIS A 797 33.79 8.17 -3.26
C HIS A 797 34.93 8.40 -4.25
N ARG A 798 34.64 8.41 -5.56
CA ARG A 798 35.61 8.77 -6.60
C ARG A 798 36.17 10.17 -6.41
N GLN A 799 35.31 11.15 -6.17
CA GLN A 799 35.74 12.53 -5.88
C GLN A 799 36.59 12.62 -4.62
N SER A 800 36.24 11.87 -3.56
CA SER A 800 37.02 11.84 -2.32
C SER A 800 38.43 11.26 -2.54
N ILE A 801 38.57 10.21 -3.35
CA ILE A 801 39.87 9.63 -3.69
C ILE A 801 40.68 10.59 -4.56
N LEU A 802 40.10 11.15 -5.62
CA LEU A 802 40.77 12.11 -6.49
C LEU A 802 41.28 13.33 -5.73
N LYS A 803 40.47 13.87 -4.82
CA LYS A 803 40.88 14.98 -3.95
C LYS A 803 42.07 14.61 -3.07
N ARG A 804 42.09 13.40 -2.50
CA ARG A 804 43.22 12.93 -1.70
C ARG A 804 44.48 12.66 -2.54
N LEU A 805 44.32 12.32 -3.82
CA LEU A 805 45.42 12.14 -4.77
C LEU A 805 46.01 13.47 -5.30
N GLU A 806 45.44 14.63 -4.93
CA GLU A 806 46.09 15.93 -5.12
C GLU A 806 47.36 16.05 -4.26
N GLU A 807 47.43 15.32 -3.15
CA GLU A 807 48.62 15.21 -2.32
C GLU A 807 49.57 14.11 -2.87
N PRO A 808 50.90 14.29 -2.77
CA PRO A 808 51.86 13.26 -3.16
C PRO A 808 51.67 11.94 -2.39
N LEU A 809 51.58 10.83 -3.11
CA LEU A 809 51.53 9.49 -2.53
C LEU A 809 52.87 9.18 -1.85
N LEU A 810 52.81 8.73 -0.60
CA LEU A 810 53.97 8.21 0.12
C LEU A 810 54.21 6.74 -0.23
N ASP A 811 55.44 6.28 -0.07
CA ASP A 811 55.78 4.87 -0.22
C ASP A 811 55.15 4.03 0.89
N LEU A 812 54.66 2.85 0.52
CA LEU A 812 53.87 1.99 1.40
C LEU A 812 54.77 0.95 2.06
N SER A 813 54.72 0.84 3.38
CA SER A 813 55.38 -0.27 4.08
C SER A 813 54.74 -1.62 3.71
N ALA A 814 55.51 -2.51 3.10
CA ALA A 814 55.10 -3.77 2.50
C ALA A 814 55.45 -5.01 3.33
N SER A 815 56.14 -4.85 4.46
CA SER A 815 56.48 -5.95 5.39
C SER A 815 56.44 -5.52 6.85
N ARG A 816 56.54 -6.47 7.78
CA ARG A 816 56.70 -6.25 9.23
C ARG A 816 57.64 -7.30 9.83
N THR A 817 58.29 -6.96 10.95
CA THR A 817 59.15 -7.88 11.72
C THR A 817 58.61 -8.16 13.13
N THR A 818 57.60 -7.39 13.56
CA THR A 818 57.08 -7.36 14.94
C THR A 818 56.13 -8.50 15.28
N PHE A 819 55.65 -9.26 14.28
CA PHE A 819 54.84 -10.46 14.46
C PHE A 819 55.17 -11.51 13.40
N ARG A 820 54.85 -12.77 13.69
CA ARG A 820 55.18 -13.92 12.82
C ARG A 820 53.97 -14.51 12.07
N HIS A 821 52.75 -14.17 12.46
CA HIS A 821 51.54 -14.71 11.83
C HIS A 821 51.18 -13.95 10.55
N GLY A 822 51.81 -14.35 9.44
CA GLY A 822 51.60 -13.78 8.10
C GLY A 822 52.41 -14.52 7.03
N VAL A 823 52.28 -14.10 5.78
CA VAL A 823 53.04 -14.68 4.65
C VAL A 823 54.52 -14.28 4.77
N PRO A 824 55.47 -15.22 4.92
CA PRO A 824 56.89 -14.87 5.01
C PRO A 824 57.41 -14.36 3.66
N LEU A 825 58.34 -13.41 3.67
CA LEU A 825 59.02 -13.00 2.45
C LEU A 825 59.98 -14.11 1.97
N PRO A 826 60.04 -14.44 0.66
CA PRO A 826 60.86 -15.54 0.17
C PRO A 826 62.37 -15.41 0.47
N ASN A 827 62.89 -14.18 0.40
CA ASN A 827 64.33 -13.89 0.52
C ASN A 827 64.74 -13.34 1.91
N ASP A 828 63.77 -13.04 2.78
CA ASP A 828 64.00 -12.53 4.13
C ASP A 828 62.87 -13.02 5.06
N PRO A 829 62.91 -14.30 5.50
CA PRO A 829 61.83 -14.92 6.27
C PRO A 829 61.64 -14.31 7.66
N ASP A 830 62.57 -13.45 8.11
CA ASP A 830 62.38 -12.65 9.31
C ASP A 830 61.34 -11.55 9.13
N HIS A 831 60.98 -11.23 7.88
CA HIS A 831 59.89 -10.35 7.53
C HIS A 831 58.64 -11.14 7.10
N VAL A 832 57.49 -10.71 7.60
CA VAL A 832 56.17 -11.11 7.07
C VAL A 832 55.62 -10.00 6.19
N MET A 833 54.97 -10.39 5.10
CA MET A 833 54.28 -9.50 4.18
C MET A 833 53.20 -8.72 4.93
N TYR A 834 53.18 -7.41 4.72
CA TYR A 834 52.14 -6.58 5.31
C TYR A 834 50.81 -6.80 4.61
N VAL A 835 49.73 -6.68 5.37
CA VAL A 835 48.37 -7.13 5.03
C VAL A 835 47.91 -6.74 3.63
N TRP A 836 48.35 -5.61 3.06
CA TRP A 836 47.91 -5.18 1.74
C TRP A 836 48.49 -5.99 0.57
N PHE A 837 49.74 -6.46 0.63
CA PHE A 837 50.27 -7.34 -0.42
C PHE A 837 49.72 -8.77 -0.30
N ASP A 838 49.34 -9.16 0.90
CA ASP A 838 48.73 -10.45 1.22
C ASP A 838 47.23 -10.45 0.87
N ALA A 839 46.41 -9.76 1.66
CA ALA A 839 44.96 -9.74 1.53
C ALA A 839 44.48 -9.32 0.13
N LEU A 840 45.02 -8.26 -0.50
CA LEU A 840 44.54 -7.82 -1.82
C LEU A 840 44.86 -8.84 -2.94
N SER A 841 45.87 -9.69 -2.74
CA SER A 841 46.21 -10.76 -3.69
C SER A 841 45.16 -11.88 -3.72
N ASN A 842 44.18 -11.89 -2.81
CA ASN A 842 43.09 -12.87 -2.79
C ASN A 842 42.33 -12.88 -4.12
N TYR A 843 42.16 -11.72 -4.77
CA TYR A 843 41.36 -11.58 -5.98
C TYR A 843 41.93 -12.29 -7.20
N LEU A 844 43.24 -12.51 -7.23
CA LEU A 844 43.92 -13.26 -8.29
C LEU A 844 44.27 -14.68 -7.83
N SER A 845 44.70 -14.87 -6.59
CA SER A 845 44.95 -16.21 -6.03
C SER A 845 43.68 -17.07 -5.96
N GLY A 846 42.50 -16.46 -5.84
CA GLY A 846 41.20 -17.14 -5.91
C GLY A 846 40.82 -17.64 -7.31
N ILE A 847 41.53 -17.21 -8.37
CA ILE A 847 41.35 -17.61 -9.77
C ILE A 847 42.69 -17.99 -10.43
N ASP A 848 43.19 -19.18 -10.09
CA ASP A 848 44.42 -19.81 -10.59
C ASP A 848 45.76 -19.13 -10.25
N GLY A 849 45.78 -17.91 -9.71
CA GLY A 849 46.97 -17.26 -9.13
C GLY A 849 48.20 -17.31 -10.05
N ILE A 850 49.24 -18.06 -9.65
CA ILE A 850 50.53 -18.16 -10.36
C ILE A 850 50.36 -18.66 -11.80
N ASN A 851 49.30 -19.43 -12.07
CA ASN A 851 49.06 -19.97 -13.41
C ASN A 851 48.49 -18.92 -14.38
N TYR A 852 48.23 -17.69 -13.96
CA TYR A 852 47.79 -16.60 -14.84
C TYR A 852 48.85 -16.25 -15.90
N PRO A 853 48.49 -16.05 -17.18
CA PRO A 853 47.12 -16.03 -17.75
C PRO A 853 46.64 -17.39 -18.29
N ASN A 854 47.38 -18.47 -18.05
CA ASN A 854 47.20 -19.77 -18.71
C ASN A 854 46.25 -20.73 -17.98
N GLY A 855 45.83 -20.41 -16.76
CA GLY A 855 44.89 -21.21 -15.98
C GLY A 855 43.46 -21.17 -16.54
N ALA A 856 42.66 -22.20 -16.25
CA ALA A 856 41.28 -22.30 -16.74
C ALA A 856 40.37 -21.17 -16.23
N LEU A 857 40.56 -20.72 -14.99
CA LEU A 857 39.89 -19.59 -14.34
C LEU A 857 40.59 -18.25 -14.60
N SER A 858 41.83 -18.24 -15.11
CA SER A 858 42.55 -17.00 -15.46
C SER A 858 41.78 -16.14 -16.46
N LYS A 859 40.90 -16.78 -17.24
CA LYS A 859 39.99 -16.17 -18.20
C LYS A 859 39.09 -15.08 -17.60
N TYR A 860 38.84 -15.10 -16.30
CA TYR A 860 37.97 -14.17 -15.56
C TYR A 860 38.66 -12.87 -15.13
N TRP A 861 39.99 -12.78 -15.19
CA TRP A 861 40.71 -11.54 -14.86
C TRP A 861 40.84 -10.63 -16.09
N PRO A 862 40.65 -9.30 -15.96
CA PRO A 862 40.41 -8.53 -14.73
C PRO A 862 39.01 -8.71 -14.12
N ALA A 863 38.92 -8.55 -12.80
CA ALA A 863 37.62 -8.56 -12.12
C ALA A 863 36.68 -7.49 -12.72
N SER A 864 35.45 -7.90 -13.01
CA SER A 864 34.41 -7.00 -13.53
C SER A 864 33.98 -6.02 -12.46
N VAL A 865 33.86 -6.48 -11.20
CA VAL A 865 33.60 -5.61 -10.05
C VAL A 865 34.14 -6.18 -8.73
N HIS A 866 34.77 -5.32 -7.93
CA HIS A 866 34.97 -5.55 -6.50
C HIS A 866 33.89 -4.83 -5.70
N VAL A 867 33.11 -5.54 -4.89
CA VAL A 867 32.11 -4.96 -3.99
C VAL A 867 32.71 -4.90 -2.58
N ILE A 868 32.79 -3.69 -2.03
CA ILE A 868 33.48 -3.41 -0.77
C ILE A 868 32.73 -2.39 0.09
N GLY A 869 33.01 -2.38 1.40
CA GLY A 869 32.65 -1.26 2.28
C GLY A 869 33.43 0.03 1.98
N LYS A 870 32.81 1.18 2.25
CA LYS A 870 33.43 2.51 2.03
C LYS A 870 34.72 2.75 2.83
N ASP A 871 34.90 2.05 3.96
CA ASP A 871 36.07 2.11 4.84
C ASP A 871 37.35 1.56 4.21
N ILE A 872 37.23 0.65 3.24
CA ILE A 872 38.38 0.00 2.60
C ILE A 872 38.64 0.50 1.17
N THR A 873 38.03 1.63 0.80
CA THR A 873 38.18 2.25 -0.53
C THR A 873 39.62 2.57 -0.87
N TRP A 874 40.38 3.23 0.02
CA TRP A 874 41.78 3.58 -0.24
C TRP A 874 42.64 2.37 -0.66
N PHE A 875 42.40 1.21 -0.04
CA PHE A 875 43.16 0.00 -0.31
C PHE A 875 42.86 -0.55 -1.71
N HIS A 876 41.59 -0.59 -2.10
CA HIS A 876 41.14 -1.17 -3.39
C HIS A 876 41.29 -0.21 -4.57
N CYS A 877 41.36 1.09 -4.28
CA CYS A 877 41.29 2.14 -5.29
C CYS A 877 42.62 2.87 -5.50
N VAL A 878 43.57 2.73 -4.57
CA VAL A 878 44.92 3.33 -4.68
C VAL A 878 46.00 2.27 -4.54
N ILE A 879 46.04 1.55 -3.40
CA ILE A 879 47.12 0.58 -3.15
C ILE A 879 47.07 -0.57 -4.15
N TRP A 880 45.89 -1.20 -4.31
CA TRP A 880 45.74 -2.36 -5.18
C TRP A 880 46.08 -2.07 -6.65
N PRO A 881 45.57 -0.97 -7.26
CA PRO A 881 45.99 -0.60 -8.62
C PRO A 881 47.49 -0.36 -8.75
N CYS A 882 48.14 0.28 -7.77
CA CYS A 882 49.59 0.49 -7.81
C CYS A 882 50.36 -0.83 -7.77
N ILE A 883 49.95 -1.78 -6.91
CA ILE A 883 50.53 -3.13 -6.85
C ILE A 883 50.36 -3.84 -8.20
N LEU A 884 49.16 -3.82 -8.79
CA LEU A 884 48.89 -4.43 -10.09
C LEU A 884 49.70 -3.78 -11.23
N MET A 885 49.81 -2.44 -11.24
CA MET A 885 50.63 -1.70 -12.21
C MET A 885 52.12 -2.02 -12.08
N SER A 886 52.61 -2.26 -10.86
CA SER A 886 53.97 -2.72 -10.60
C SER A 886 54.16 -4.14 -11.09
N ALA A 887 53.28 -5.07 -10.69
CA ALA A 887 53.41 -6.48 -11.05
C ALA A 887 53.03 -6.81 -12.52
N GLY A 888 52.51 -5.85 -13.28
CA GLY A 888 52.19 -5.98 -14.70
C GLY A 888 50.85 -6.66 -14.99
N PHE A 889 49.90 -6.60 -14.06
CA PHE A 889 48.56 -7.16 -14.23
C PHE A 889 47.55 -6.09 -14.67
N PRO A 890 46.51 -6.47 -15.46
CA PRO A 890 45.39 -5.59 -15.75
C PRO A 890 44.66 -5.16 -14.48
N LEU A 891 44.15 -3.92 -14.47
CA LEU A 891 43.35 -3.38 -13.36
C LEU A 891 41.92 -3.92 -13.39
N PRO A 892 41.25 -4.05 -12.22
CA PRO A 892 39.83 -4.36 -12.18
C PRO A 892 39.05 -3.30 -12.95
N THR A 893 37.95 -3.70 -13.57
CA THR A 893 37.14 -2.78 -14.38
C THR A 893 36.40 -1.77 -13.50
N ARG A 894 35.91 -2.22 -12.33
CA ARG A 894 35.14 -1.39 -11.39
C ARG A 894 35.36 -1.80 -9.94
N VAL A 895 35.18 -0.84 -9.05
CA VAL A 895 35.08 -0.98 -7.60
C VAL A 895 33.80 -0.28 -7.17
N PHE A 896 32.95 -1.00 -6.44
CA PHE A 896 31.75 -0.46 -5.85
C PHE A 896 31.87 -0.41 -4.33
N ALA A 897 31.78 0.80 -3.78
CA ALA A 897 31.86 1.07 -2.35
C ALA A 897 30.46 1.31 -1.77
N HIS A 898 29.97 0.38 -0.97
CA HIS A 898 28.69 0.52 -0.28
C HIS A 898 28.82 1.24 1.07
N GLY A 899 27.71 1.80 1.56
CA GLY A 899 27.65 2.42 2.89
C GLY A 899 27.56 1.40 4.02
N PHE A 900 27.57 1.90 5.26
CA PHE A 900 27.43 1.07 6.46
C PHE A 900 25.99 0.73 6.76
N VAL A 901 25.77 -0.39 7.44
CA VAL A 901 24.49 -0.67 8.10
C VAL A 901 24.53 -0.04 9.51
N ASN A 902 23.67 0.93 9.74
CA ASN A 902 23.54 1.66 11.00
C ASN A 902 22.29 1.21 11.76
N ALA A 903 22.22 1.53 13.05
CA ALA A 903 20.98 1.37 13.81
C ALA A 903 19.89 2.33 13.29
N ARG A 904 18.64 2.14 13.73
CA ARG A 904 17.46 2.92 13.29
C ARG A 904 17.65 4.44 13.45
N ASP A 905 18.37 4.87 14.47
CA ASP A 905 18.66 6.29 14.76
C ASP A 905 19.86 6.85 13.98
N GLY A 906 20.46 6.04 13.09
CA GLY A 906 21.63 6.39 12.30
C GLY A 906 22.96 6.22 13.03
N THR A 907 22.96 5.75 14.29
CA THR A 907 24.20 5.48 15.03
C THR A 907 24.89 4.21 14.52
N LYS A 908 26.22 4.19 14.60
CA LYS A 908 27.00 3.00 14.27
C LYS A 908 26.67 1.89 15.28
N MET A 909 26.35 0.69 14.79
CA MET A 909 26.12 -0.46 15.66
C MET A 909 27.41 -0.84 16.39
N SER A 910 27.33 -1.04 17.72
CA SER A 910 28.47 -1.50 18.52
C SER A 910 28.03 -2.31 19.73
N LYS A 911 28.82 -3.34 20.07
CA LYS A 911 28.53 -4.23 21.21
C LYS A 911 28.53 -3.50 22.55
N SER A 912 29.31 -2.41 22.68
CA SER A 912 29.38 -1.60 23.91
C SER A 912 28.12 -0.75 24.15
N ILE A 913 27.38 -0.38 23.10
CA ILE A 913 26.13 0.39 23.17
C ILE A 913 24.90 -0.54 23.24
N GLY A 914 25.07 -1.83 22.93
CA GLY A 914 24.00 -2.83 22.99
C GLY A 914 22.96 -2.73 21.86
N ASN A 915 23.27 -1.99 20.79
CA ASN A 915 22.38 -1.75 19.64
C ASN A 915 22.69 -2.64 18.42
N VAL A 916 23.42 -3.75 18.62
CA VAL A 916 23.81 -4.67 17.54
C VAL A 916 22.65 -5.60 17.20
N VAL A 917 22.31 -5.68 15.92
CA VAL A 917 21.39 -6.68 15.38
C VAL A 917 22.21 -7.86 14.86
N ASP A 918 21.88 -9.08 15.31
CA ASP A 918 22.45 -10.30 14.77
C ASP A 918 21.69 -10.70 13.49
N PRO A 919 22.37 -10.92 12.34
CA PRO A 919 21.71 -11.42 11.14
C PRO A 919 20.97 -12.75 11.35
N TYR A 920 21.45 -13.63 12.24
CA TYR A 920 20.79 -14.90 12.52
C TYR A 920 19.43 -14.75 13.19
N ASP A 921 19.27 -13.76 14.08
CA ASP A 921 17.99 -13.48 14.72
C ASP A 921 16.93 -13.13 13.67
N MET A 922 17.32 -12.32 12.67
CA MET A 922 16.44 -11.90 11.58
C MET A 922 16.12 -13.05 10.61
N ILE A 923 17.12 -13.86 10.25
CA ILE A 923 16.93 -15.04 9.40
C ILE A 923 16.01 -16.06 10.07
N HIS A 924 16.20 -16.34 11.36
CA HIS A 924 15.36 -17.29 12.09
C HIS A 924 13.92 -16.80 12.25
N LYS A 925 13.72 -15.49 12.43
CA LYS A 925 12.40 -14.91 12.65
C LYS A 925 11.57 -14.78 11.38
N TYR A 926 12.18 -14.41 10.25
CA TYR A 926 11.46 -14.04 9.02
C TYR A 926 11.82 -14.88 7.78
N GLY A 927 12.82 -15.75 7.88
CA GLY A 927 13.35 -16.54 6.77
C GLY A 927 14.43 -15.81 5.97
N VAL A 928 15.30 -16.60 5.33
CA VAL A 928 16.45 -16.09 4.57
C VAL A 928 16.06 -15.24 3.37
N ASP A 929 15.03 -15.61 2.61
CA ASP A 929 14.63 -14.88 1.40
C ASP A 929 14.03 -13.51 1.73
N SER A 930 13.24 -13.44 2.81
CA SER A 930 12.72 -12.19 3.34
C SER A 930 13.86 -11.25 3.74
N PHE A 931 14.84 -11.78 4.47
CA PHE A 931 16.00 -11.03 4.92
C PHE A 931 16.84 -10.51 3.75
N ARG A 932 17.10 -11.37 2.76
CA ARG A 932 17.82 -11.00 1.54
C ARG A 932 17.08 -9.93 0.75
N TYR A 933 15.77 -10.11 0.56
CA TYR A 933 14.91 -9.14 -0.12
C TYR A 933 14.98 -7.77 0.57
N PHE A 934 14.83 -7.74 1.89
CA PHE A 934 14.87 -6.48 2.65
C PHE A 934 16.21 -5.76 2.53
N LEU A 935 17.34 -6.46 2.69
CA LEU A 935 18.68 -5.86 2.54
C LEU A 935 18.85 -5.19 1.17
N VAL A 936 18.31 -5.83 0.14
CA VAL A 936 18.46 -5.37 -1.23
C VAL A 936 17.49 -4.24 -1.56
N ARG A 937 16.25 -4.35 -1.08
CA ARG A 937 15.14 -3.42 -1.33
C ARG A 937 15.20 -2.15 -0.49
N GLY A 938 15.70 -2.24 0.74
CA GLY A 938 15.80 -1.12 1.68
C GLY A 938 17.07 -0.28 1.50
N ALA A 939 18.07 -0.79 0.79
CA ALA A 939 19.34 -0.12 0.60
C ALA A 939 19.28 0.95 -0.50
N LYS A 940 19.76 2.16 -0.19
CA LYS A 940 20.20 3.12 -1.19
C LYS A 940 21.69 2.89 -1.44
N TYR A 941 22.01 2.09 -2.44
CA TYR A 941 23.38 1.62 -2.67
C TYR A 941 24.39 2.76 -2.83
N GLY A 942 25.46 2.72 -2.04
CA GLY A 942 26.44 3.80 -1.89
C GLY A 942 26.15 4.78 -0.73
N SER A 943 24.98 4.70 -0.10
CA SER A 943 24.64 5.41 1.14
C SER A 943 24.58 4.45 2.33
N ASP A 944 24.64 5.01 3.53
CA ASP A 944 24.42 4.23 4.75
C ASP A 944 22.96 3.79 4.86
N MET A 945 22.75 2.55 5.32
CA MET A 945 21.45 1.92 5.46
C MET A 945 21.05 1.88 6.94
N PRO A 946 20.03 2.63 7.39
CA PRO A 946 19.48 2.45 8.72
C PRO A 946 18.67 1.14 8.77
N PHE A 947 19.00 0.24 9.69
CA PHE A 947 18.25 -0.99 9.90
C PHE A 947 17.10 -0.76 10.89
N SER A 948 15.90 -1.21 10.51
CA SER A 948 14.69 -1.18 11.35
C SER A 948 13.92 -2.48 11.17
N GLU A 949 13.75 -3.25 12.25
CA GLU A 949 12.98 -4.49 12.21
C GLU A 949 11.50 -4.23 11.86
N ASP A 950 10.91 -3.12 12.32
CA ASP A 950 9.54 -2.72 11.97
C ASP A 950 9.39 -2.54 10.44
N GLU A 951 10.40 -1.93 9.81
CA GLU A 951 10.39 -1.71 8.36
C GLU A 951 10.58 -3.01 7.60
N PHE A 952 11.44 -3.89 8.11
CA PHE A 952 11.59 -5.24 7.57
C PHE A 952 10.28 -6.03 7.61
N PHE A 953 9.59 -6.04 8.77
CA PHE A 953 8.29 -6.68 8.90
C PHE A 953 7.24 -6.12 7.93
N ASN A 954 7.18 -4.80 7.79
CA ASN A 954 6.22 -4.15 6.89
C ASN A 954 6.49 -4.49 5.42
N ILE A 955 7.75 -4.48 4.97
CA ILE A 955 8.12 -4.85 3.59
C ILE A 955 7.83 -6.33 3.33
N HIS A 956 8.14 -7.22 4.28
CA HIS A 956 7.82 -8.64 4.16
C HIS A 956 6.32 -8.86 3.95
N ASN A 957 5.45 -8.24 4.76
CA ASN A 957 4.01 -8.43 4.62
C ASN A 957 3.48 -7.81 3.33
N ALA A 958 3.77 -6.54 3.06
CA ALA A 958 3.16 -5.83 1.95
C ALA A 958 3.63 -6.35 0.57
N GLU A 959 4.94 -6.59 0.41
CA GLU A 959 5.52 -6.91 -0.90
C GLU A 959 5.64 -8.44 -1.12
N LEU A 960 6.10 -9.20 -0.12
CA LEU A 960 6.31 -10.64 -0.30
C LEU A 960 5.06 -11.48 -0.02
N ASN A 961 4.34 -11.22 1.08
CA ASN A 961 3.17 -12.01 1.43
C ASN A 961 1.93 -11.58 0.63
N ASP A 962 1.53 -10.31 0.76
CA ASP A 962 0.26 -9.80 0.24
C ASP A 962 0.28 -9.65 -1.30
N THR A 963 1.44 -9.35 -1.88
CA THR A 963 1.58 -9.14 -3.33
C THR A 963 2.06 -10.40 -4.04
N LEU A 964 3.30 -10.86 -3.79
CA LEU A 964 3.88 -11.99 -4.54
C LEU A 964 3.31 -13.35 -4.10
N GLY A 965 3.24 -13.60 -2.80
CA GLY A 965 2.74 -14.86 -2.24
C GLY A 965 1.28 -15.11 -2.61
N ASN A 966 0.45 -14.06 -2.50
CA ASN A 966 -0.94 -14.11 -2.92
C ASN A 966 -1.09 -14.35 -4.43
N LEU A 967 -0.27 -13.71 -5.28
CA LEU A 967 -0.27 -13.95 -6.73
C LEU A 967 -0.03 -15.42 -7.06
N VAL A 968 1.05 -16.00 -6.52
CA VAL A 968 1.41 -17.41 -6.75
C VAL A 968 0.32 -18.35 -6.24
N HIS A 969 -0.19 -18.11 -5.02
CA HIS A 969 -1.24 -18.92 -4.43
C HIS A 969 -2.54 -18.87 -5.26
N ARG A 970 -2.93 -17.70 -5.76
CA ARG A 970 -4.09 -17.53 -6.65
C ARG A 970 -3.85 -18.26 -7.98
N GLY A 971 -2.69 -18.08 -8.62
CA GLY A 971 -2.34 -18.73 -9.88
C GLY A 971 -2.39 -20.26 -9.80
N LEU A 972 -1.80 -20.84 -8.75
CA LEU A 972 -1.85 -22.30 -8.51
C LEU A 972 -3.26 -22.80 -8.23
N THR A 973 -4.04 -22.07 -7.43
CA THR A 973 -5.43 -22.43 -7.14
C THR A 973 -6.28 -22.45 -8.39
N LEU A 974 -6.09 -21.47 -9.29
CA LEU A 974 -6.77 -21.42 -10.58
C LEU A 974 -6.34 -22.58 -11.49
N SER A 975 -5.04 -22.90 -11.52
CA SER A 975 -4.49 -24.01 -12.31
C SER A 975 -5.05 -25.37 -11.86
N VAL A 976 -5.12 -25.62 -10.55
CA VAL A 976 -5.75 -26.83 -9.99
C VAL A 976 -7.23 -26.91 -10.35
N LYS A 977 -7.94 -25.78 -10.24
CA LYS A 977 -9.39 -25.73 -10.39
C LYS A 977 -9.86 -25.81 -11.83
N TYR A 978 -9.14 -25.20 -12.77
CA TYR A 978 -9.59 -25.02 -14.15
C TYR A 978 -8.71 -25.72 -15.18
N ALA A 979 -7.50 -26.14 -14.80
CA ALA A 979 -6.57 -26.85 -15.69
C ALA A 979 -6.04 -28.15 -15.06
N HIS A 980 -6.76 -28.71 -14.08
CA HIS A 980 -6.42 -29.98 -13.43
C HIS A 980 -5.01 -30.04 -12.82
N GLY A 981 -4.45 -28.89 -12.45
CA GLY A 981 -3.09 -28.79 -11.91
C GLY A 981 -2.00 -28.82 -12.98
N HIS A 982 -2.37 -28.71 -14.26
CA HIS A 982 -1.45 -28.60 -15.38
C HIS A 982 -1.30 -27.15 -15.83
N VAL A 983 -0.11 -26.84 -16.36
CA VAL A 983 0.09 -25.60 -17.11
C VAL A 983 -0.75 -25.72 -18.38
N PRO A 984 -1.61 -24.75 -18.65
CA PRO A 984 -2.62 -24.98 -19.67
C PRO A 984 -2.02 -24.74 -21.10
N ASP A 985 -2.42 -25.51 -22.12
CA ASP A 985 -1.78 -25.55 -23.46
C ASP A 985 -2.42 -24.62 -24.52
N VAL A 986 -2.10 -23.32 -24.47
CA VAL A 986 -2.54 -22.30 -25.44
C VAL A 986 -1.49 -21.20 -25.64
N PRO A 987 -1.59 -20.39 -26.72
CA PRO A 987 -0.54 -19.43 -27.09
C PRO A 987 -0.39 -18.24 -26.12
N ALA A 988 0.69 -18.10 -25.35
CA ALA A 988 0.80 -17.00 -24.39
C ALA A 988 0.60 -15.60 -25.00
N ILE A 989 -0.20 -14.74 -24.35
CA ILE A 989 -0.25 -13.30 -24.68
C ILE A 989 0.93 -12.63 -23.95
N PRO A 990 1.87 -11.98 -24.65
CA PRO A 990 2.95 -11.24 -24.00
C PRO A 990 2.36 -10.04 -23.26
N CYS A 991 2.32 -10.15 -21.94
CA CYS A 991 1.87 -9.12 -21.00
C CYS A 991 2.93 -8.05 -20.72
N PHE A 992 4.18 -8.38 -21.03
CA PHE A 992 5.30 -7.46 -21.05
C PHE A 992 6.32 -7.97 -22.09
N ASP A 993 7.03 -7.04 -22.71
CA ASP A 993 8.12 -7.39 -23.60
C ASP A 993 9.35 -7.77 -22.75
N VAL A 994 9.55 -9.07 -22.57
CA VAL A 994 10.69 -9.65 -21.83
C VAL A 994 12.01 -9.13 -22.39
N LEU A 995 12.08 -8.92 -23.71
CA LEU A 995 13.29 -8.46 -24.38
C LEU A 995 13.49 -6.96 -24.16
N ALA A 996 12.45 -6.14 -24.20
CA ALA A 996 12.54 -4.72 -23.82
C ALA A 996 12.86 -4.55 -22.33
N LEU A 997 12.27 -5.36 -21.45
CA LEU A 997 12.61 -5.38 -20.02
C LEU A 997 14.06 -5.81 -19.80
N LYS A 998 14.52 -6.87 -20.47
CA LYS A 998 15.92 -7.28 -20.46
C LYS A 998 16.81 -6.15 -20.99
N THR A 999 16.48 -5.55 -22.12
CA THR A 999 17.27 -4.49 -22.76
C THR A 999 17.33 -3.25 -21.86
N ALA A 1000 16.20 -2.81 -21.31
CA ALA A 1000 16.14 -1.68 -20.38
C ALA A 1000 16.91 -1.99 -19.08
N THR A 1001 16.81 -3.22 -18.56
CA THR A 1001 17.55 -3.64 -17.38
C THR A 1001 19.06 -3.72 -17.68
N GLU A 1002 19.46 -4.21 -18.85
CA GLU A 1002 20.85 -4.26 -19.30
C GLU A 1002 21.43 -2.86 -19.64
N GLU A 1003 20.64 -1.93 -20.17
CA GLU A 1003 21.02 -0.53 -20.40
C GLU A 1003 21.24 0.21 -19.06
N VAL A 1004 20.38 -0.05 -18.08
CA VAL A 1004 20.53 0.46 -16.71
C VAL A 1004 21.72 -0.20 -16.00
N CYS A 1005 21.97 -1.50 -16.20
CA CYS A 1005 23.10 -2.23 -15.59
C CYS A 1005 24.45 -1.92 -16.26
N SER A 1006 24.46 -1.62 -17.56
CA SER A 1006 25.69 -1.26 -18.28
C SER A 1006 26.20 0.13 -17.90
N SER A 1007 25.30 1.06 -17.55
CA SER A 1007 25.65 2.41 -17.07
C SER A 1007 25.93 2.48 -15.55
N ARG A 1008 25.33 1.60 -14.74
CA ARG A 1008 25.51 1.54 -13.28
C ARG A 1008 25.47 0.08 -12.79
N VAL A 1009 26.51 -0.38 -12.09
CA VAL A 1009 26.59 -1.77 -11.57
C VAL A 1009 25.35 -2.16 -10.75
N PHE A 1010 24.80 -1.19 -10.02
CA PHE A 1010 23.62 -1.34 -9.15
C PHE A 1010 22.35 -0.70 -9.74
N GLY A 1011 22.31 -0.42 -11.04
CA GLY A 1011 21.19 0.31 -11.65
C GLY A 1011 19.84 -0.39 -11.46
N PHE A 1012 19.80 -1.73 -11.54
CA PHE A 1012 18.59 -2.53 -11.28
C PHE A 1012 18.14 -2.53 -9.81
N LEU A 1013 19.04 -2.12 -8.89
CA LEU A 1013 18.75 -2.00 -7.47
C LEU A 1013 18.34 -0.58 -7.06
N HIS A 1014 18.51 0.41 -7.96
CA HIS A 1014 18.04 1.80 -7.80
C HIS A 1014 16.83 2.13 -8.65
N THR A 1015 16.45 1.23 -9.56
CA THR A 1015 15.19 1.34 -10.27
C THR A 1015 14.11 1.22 -9.22
N PRO A 1016 13.25 2.25 -9.04
CA PRO A 1016 12.13 2.10 -8.13
C PRO A 1016 11.30 0.90 -8.60
N PRO A 1017 10.52 0.27 -7.72
CA PRO A 1017 9.53 -0.73 -8.13
C PRO A 1017 8.49 -0.18 -9.13
N THR A 1018 8.63 1.05 -9.63
CA THR A 1018 7.96 1.63 -10.79
C THR A 1018 8.52 1.19 -12.16
N THR A 1019 9.64 0.44 -12.22
CA THR A 1019 10.06 -0.31 -13.44
C THR A 1019 9.95 -1.84 -13.32
N LEU A 1020 9.78 -2.36 -12.09
CA LEU A 1020 9.27 -3.70 -11.78
C LEU A 1020 7.74 -3.82 -11.52
N PRO A 1021 6.85 -2.83 -11.76
CA PRO A 1021 5.42 -2.99 -11.52
C PRO A 1021 4.78 -3.83 -12.62
N LEU A 1022 5.49 -4.04 -13.74
CA LEU A 1022 5.09 -4.92 -14.84
C LEU A 1022 5.07 -6.41 -14.44
N LEU A 1023 5.77 -6.82 -13.37
CA LEU A 1023 5.81 -8.22 -12.94
C LEU A 1023 4.87 -8.55 -11.76
N SER A 1024 4.41 -7.56 -10.97
CA SER A 1024 3.57 -7.86 -9.79
C SER A 1024 2.26 -7.09 -9.73
N ASN A 1025 2.23 -5.80 -10.08
CA ASN A 1025 0.97 -5.05 -10.13
C ASN A 1025 0.22 -5.38 -11.42
N ASP A 1026 0.90 -5.43 -12.57
CA ASP A 1026 0.24 -5.81 -13.82
C ASP A 1026 -0.13 -7.30 -13.87
N PHE A 1027 0.59 -8.20 -13.18
CA PHE A 1027 0.19 -9.62 -13.09
C PHE A 1027 -0.92 -9.92 -12.08
N ASN A 1028 -0.93 -9.25 -10.91
CA ASN A 1028 -2.09 -9.30 -10.03
C ASN A 1028 -3.32 -8.61 -10.65
N ASN A 1029 -3.10 -7.67 -11.58
CA ASN A 1029 -4.14 -7.02 -12.38
C ASN A 1029 -4.51 -7.79 -13.68
N LEU A 1030 -3.66 -8.70 -14.18
CA LEU A 1030 -3.93 -9.62 -15.31
C LEU A 1030 -4.64 -10.91 -14.89
N VAL A 1031 -4.67 -11.18 -13.58
CA VAL A 1031 -5.72 -12.00 -12.98
C VAL A 1031 -6.63 -11.08 -12.16
N PRO A 1032 -7.39 -10.17 -12.83
CA PRO A 1032 -8.51 -9.56 -12.15
C PRO A 1032 -9.41 -10.71 -11.71
N GLY A 1033 -10.05 -10.55 -10.56
CA GLY A 1033 -10.89 -11.59 -9.99
C GLY A 1033 -11.96 -12.14 -10.95
N THR A 1034 -12.22 -11.53 -12.12
CA THR A 1034 -13.36 -11.71 -13.06
C THR A 1034 -14.02 -13.08 -13.05
N PRO A 1035 -15.33 -13.19 -12.70
CA PRO A 1035 -16.05 -14.43 -12.83
C PRO A 1035 -16.49 -14.40 -14.28
N ILE A 1036 -15.69 -14.98 -15.16
CA ILE A 1036 -16.10 -15.07 -16.55
C ILE A 1036 -17.38 -15.92 -16.59
N LYS A 1037 -18.54 -15.27 -16.76
CA LYS A 1037 -19.81 -15.88 -17.13
C LYS A 1037 -20.20 -15.28 -18.47
N ASN A 1038 -20.34 -16.17 -19.45
CA ASN A 1038 -20.69 -15.94 -20.86
C ASN A 1038 -19.51 -15.64 -21.78
N VAL A 1039 -18.44 -16.39 -21.61
CA VAL A 1039 -17.70 -16.85 -22.79
C VAL A 1039 -17.83 -18.38 -22.80
N THR A 1040 -17.94 -18.97 -23.98
CA THR A 1040 -18.22 -20.40 -24.11
C THR A 1040 -17.12 -21.20 -23.39
N LYS A 1041 -17.44 -22.44 -23.00
CA LYS A 1041 -16.53 -23.29 -22.21
C LYS A 1041 -15.14 -23.45 -22.84
N ASP A 1042 -15.04 -23.22 -24.15
CA ASP A 1042 -13.82 -23.37 -24.94
C ASP A 1042 -12.98 -22.07 -24.99
N ASP A 1043 -13.58 -20.90 -24.86
CA ASP A 1043 -12.86 -19.60 -24.90
C ASP A 1043 -12.24 -19.21 -23.54
N ILE A 1044 -12.86 -19.62 -22.43
CA ILE A 1044 -12.34 -19.41 -21.06
C ILE A 1044 -11.12 -20.31 -20.79
N LEU A 1045 -11.10 -21.49 -21.42
CA LEU A 1045 -9.94 -22.39 -21.44
C LEU A 1045 -8.85 -21.87 -22.40
N PHE A 1046 -9.14 -20.86 -23.23
CA PHE A 1046 -8.16 -20.21 -24.09
C PHE A 1046 -7.51 -19.01 -23.38
N GLU A 1047 -8.25 -18.00 -22.94
CA GLU A 1047 -7.65 -16.78 -22.33
C GLU A 1047 -6.88 -17.04 -21.02
N LYS A 1048 -7.41 -17.88 -20.11
CA LYS A 1048 -6.76 -18.13 -18.80
C LYS A 1048 -5.48 -18.93 -18.88
N VAL A 1049 -5.35 -19.66 -19.97
CA VAL A 1049 -4.34 -20.66 -20.25
C VAL A 1049 -3.16 -19.91 -20.92
N GLN A 1050 -3.45 -18.83 -21.67
CA GLN A 1050 -2.47 -17.92 -22.31
C GLN A 1050 -1.76 -17.01 -21.30
N CYS A 1051 -2.44 -16.58 -20.22
CA CYS A 1051 -1.81 -15.77 -19.17
C CYS A 1051 -0.95 -16.56 -18.17
N ILE A 1052 -1.07 -17.89 -18.12
CA ILE A 1052 -0.33 -18.75 -17.18
C ILE A 1052 0.94 -19.35 -17.83
N SER A 1053 0.93 -19.54 -19.14
CA SER A 1053 2.08 -20.10 -19.89
C SER A 1053 3.43 -19.37 -19.65
N PRO A 1054 3.51 -18.02 -19.50
CA PRO A 1054 4.78 -17.34 -19.21
C PRO A 1054 5.36 -17.63 -17.82
N ILE A 1055 4.54 -18.07 -16.86
CA ILE A 1055 4.96 -18.28 -15.46
C ILE A 1055 5.69 -19.61 -15.28
N PHE A 1056 5.41 -20.61 -16.13
CA PHE A 1056 5.98 -21.96 -16.02
C PHE A 1056 6.92 -22.33 -17.18
N GLY A 1057 7.05 -21.46 -18.18
CA GLY A 1057 7.96 -21.63 -19.33
C GLY A 1057 9.32 -20.93 -19.21
N LEU A 1058 9.64 -20.32 -18.05
CA LEU A 1058 10.94 -19.72 -17.73
C LEU A 1058 11.86 -20.69 -16.99
#